data_AF-A0A940KK29-F1
#
_entry.id   AF-A0A940KK29-F1
#
_cell.length_a   1.000
_cell.length_b   1.000
_cell.length_c   1.000
_cell.angle_alpha   90.00
_cell.angle_beta   90.00
_cell.angle_gamma   90.00
#
_symmetry.space_group_name_H-M   'P 1'
#
loop_
_entity.id
_entity.type
_entity.pdbx_description
1 polymer ?
#
loop_
_entity_poly.entity_id
_entity_poly.type
_entity_poly.pdbx_seq_one_letter_code
_entity_poly.pdbx_strand_id
1 'polypeptide(L)'
;GIQLSFDTTQINTLLQLGSNGKIQFKSPSPYLDSEIPKGIYRADLDDYYSIQNEFPRVYGIGEGDLSNDAPAKRIAWARQLKGFLLFFDQMLANYLSQLKNIRSLFSLSVPESADQRHTYFVNKLSSVPDLKDLLRFPVEEGIVDGLGESGSMLAFPFNKTQWMQWEESGELKKKNIEKLELFAYHSIDDRKTGVQTWINDVLRDSVDTQVIIKDNGCVYFYLNSPSNDFVLISKKYYKNEQEARNAAATILYLAGLESNYRSYFLPETQTYTFELELNLANYGSYLQEIAETPEQYAGRRRVFLRHLLARFAEQFTDYALLSYGFMNAEELEKKNAVFGERFLNNYSDISSNRGRAYDYVTNGWNNDNISGFEKRFKALSGIGDLSKHSLCNFEVVELDAKFVYQLSLGGRELFASKTDHISREKAAEAAQELFRQLADKSIYNTQYIEYDKVYAVEITAPSRDCLQLREKFQTKEEAEKVAEQMPELFGENATASDVFIASYQYFPRLRNNDKRIVRAFIKESENEDEIRKAALEAIPQTEDRTIWKEGELTNIRIGKLLHDQQNPTIFLDLNDFKIDVNNTIVDKPELFTYELLDKRNQFKFSAINEFENDRAALEDSHLLLQLLMDEKNIVIIQDKAFQKFHLQVA
;
A
#
# COMPACT_ATOMS: atom_id res chain seq x y z
N GLY A 1 36.11 29.75 -21.66
CA GLY A 1 35.04 29.40 -22.60
C GLY A 1 34.37 30.67 -23.07
N ILE A 2 34.03 30.77 -24.35
CA ILE A 2 33.34 31.95 -24.92
C ILE A 2 31.90 31.93 -24.41
N GLN A 3 31.45 33.06 -23.85
CA GLN A 3 30.08 33.23 -23.38
C GLN A 3 29.17 33.44 -24.60
N LEU A 4 28.43 32.40 -24.98
CA LEU A 4 27.42 32.48 -26.04
C LEU A 4 26.13 33.07 -25.47
N SER A 5 25.71 34.24 -25.95
CA SER A 5 24.37 34.76 -25.73
C SER A 5 23.44 34.22 -26.81
N PHE A 6 22.45 33.42 -26.43
CA PHE A 6 21.43 32.93 -27.36
C PHE A 6 20.32 33.98 -27.52
N ASP A 7 20.01 34.35 -28.76
CA ASP A 7 18.81 35.11 -29.09
C ASP A 7 17.60 34.17 -29.05
N THR A 8 16.95 34.11 -27.89
CA THR A 8 15.79 33.25 -27.63
C THR A 8 14.61 33.59 -28.54
N THR A 9 14.55 34.81 -29.09
CA THR A 9 13.49 35.26 -30.01
C THR A 9 13.58 34.53 -31.35
N GLN A 10 14.78 34.35 -31.91
CA GLN A 10 14.96 33.60 -33.16
C GLN A 10 14.63 32.12 -33.01
N ILE A 11 15.04 31.51 -31.89
CA ILE A 11 14.78 30.09 -31.59
C ILE A 11 13.29 29.83 -31.38
N ASN A 12 12.60 30.69 -30.63
CA ASN A 12 11.15 30.59 -30.40
C ASN A 12 10.35 30.72 -31.71
N THR A 13 10.84 31.55 -32.65
CA THR A 13 10.22 31.72 -33.96
C THR A 13 10.42 30.49 -34.85
N LEU A 14 11.59 29.85 -34.80
CA LEU A 14 11.91 28.62 -35.53
C LEU A 14 11.16 27.38 -35.00
N LEU A 15 10.96 27.28 -33.69
CA LEU A 15 10.35 26.11 -33.05
C LEU A 15 8.85 26.28 -32.71
N GLN A 16 8.25 27.44 -33.03
CA GLN A 16 6.86 27.79 -32.68
C GLN A 16 6.50 27.44 -31.22
N LEU A 17 7.43 27.72 -30.31
CA LEU A 17 7.26 27.42 -28.90
C LEU A 17 6.33 28.45 -28.26
N GLY A 18 5.34 28.00 -27.50
CA GLY A 18 4.56 28.85 -26.62
C GLY A 18 5.41 29.38 -25.46
N SER A 19 4.87 30.31 -24.67
CA SER A 19 5.51 30.94 -23.50
C SER A 19 6.11 29.96 -22.47
N ASN A 20 5.70 28.69 -22.52
CA ASN A 20 6.13 27.64 -21.60
C ASN A 20 7.09 26.62 -22.28
N GLY A 21 7.70 26.97 -23.42
CA GLY A 21 8.67 26.10 -24.12
C GLY A 21 8.07 24.85 -24.77
N LYS A 22 6.74 24.76 -24.92
CA LYS A 22 6.05 23.68 -25.63
C LYS A 22 5.82 24.07 -27.09
N ILE A 23 6.06 23.17 -28.04
CA ILE A 23 5.64 23.34 -29.44
C ILE A 23 4.11 23.46 -29.43
N GLN A 24 3.60 24.65 -29.73
CA GLN A 24 2.15 24.84 -29.84
C GLN A 24 1.74 24.42 -31.24
N PHE A 25 1.10 23.27 -31.36
CA PHE A 25 0.24 23.01 -32.51
C PHE A 25 -0.90 24.04 -32.46
N LYS A 26 -0.72 25.16 -33.16
CA LYS A 26 -1.67 26.30 -33.15
C LYS A 26 -2.99 25.98 -33.85
N SER A 27 -3.06 24.87 -34.57
CA SER A 27 -4.27 24.41 -35.25
C SER A 27 -4.68 23.07 -34.65
N PRO A 28 -5.92 22.91 -34.17
CA PRO A 28 -6.42 21.61 -33.74
C PRO A 28 -6.27 20.64 -34.90
N SER A 29 -5.68 19.48 -34.62
CA SER A 29 -5.54 18.43 -35.62
C SER A 29 -6.91 17.77 -35.77
N PRO A 30 -7.56 17.80 -36.94
CA PRO A 30 -8.86 17.16 -37.13
C PRO A 30 -8.82 15.63 -36.88
N TYR A 31 -7.63 15.03 -36.83
CA TYR A 31 -7.42 13.60 -36.54
C TYR A 31 -7.16 13.28 -35.06
N LEU A 32 -6.71 14.26 -34.26
CA LEU A 32 -6.41 14.07 -32.83
C LEU A 32 -7.44 14.74 -31.92
N ASP A 33 -8.09 15.80 -32.41
CA ASP A 33 -9.04 16.64 -31.68
C ASP A 33 -10.47 16.47 -32.20
N SER A 34 -10.83 15.26 -32.66
CA SER A 34 -12.20 14.95 -33.08
C SER A 34 -13.18 15.22 -31.93
N GLU A 35 -14.27 15.94 -32.20
CA GLU A 35 -15.28 16.19 -31.18
C GLU A 35 -15.78 14.87 -30.59
N ILE A 36 -15.83 14.80 -29.26
CA ILE A 36 -16.43 13.66 -28.56
C ILE A 36 -17.89 13.54 -29.03
N PRO A 37 -18.33 12.37 -29.51
CA PRO A 37 -19.69 12.19 -29.96
C PRO A 37 -20.68 12.60 -28.87
N LYS A 38 -21.55 13.56 -29.18
CA LYS A 38 -22.59 14.01 -28.25
C LYS A 38 -23.75 13.02 -28.28
N GLY A 39 -24.09 12.47 -27.11
CA GLY A 39 -25.29 11.67 -26.92
C GLY A 39 -26.49 12.52 -26.55
N ILE A 40 -27.70 11.98 -26.75
CA ILE A 40 -28.93 12.54 -26.19
C ILE A 40 -29.11 11.93 -24.79
N TYR A 41 -29.06 12.77 -23.75
CA TYR A 41 -29.34 12.32 -22.40
C TYR A 41 -30.83 12.03 -22.24
N ARG A 42 -31.16 10.83 -21.77
CA ARG A 42 -32.52 10.39 -21.45
C ARG A 42 -32.67 10.39 -19.93
N ALA A 43 -33.28 11.44 -19.39
CA ALA A 43 -33.47 11.61 -17.95
C ALA A 43 -34.58 10.70 -17.39
N ASP A 44 -35.46 10.25 -18.29
CA ASP A 44 -36.70 9.49 -18.13
C ASP A 44 -36.50 7.97 -18.15
N LEU A 45 -35.26 7.48 -18.18
CA LEU A 45 -34.98 6.04 -18.26
C LEU A 45 -35.44 5.27 -17.02
N ASP A 46 -35.62 5.94 -15.88
CA ASP A 46 -36.14 5.37 -14.64
C ASP A 46 -37.64 5.62 -14.43
N ASP A 47 -38.35 6.24 -15.39
CA ASP A 47 -39.79 6.43 -15.28
C ASP A 47 -40.50 5.07 -15.31
N TYR A 48 -41.17 4.73 -14.20
CA TYR A 48 -41.86 3.46 -14.03
C TYR A 48 -43.36 3.66 -13.81
N TYR A 49 -44.16 3.03 -14.66
CA TYR A 49 -45.61 2.95 -14.51
C TYR A 49 -46.01 1.58 -13.95
N SER A 50 -46.72 1.56 -12.83
CA SER A 50 -47.03 0.32 -12.11
C SER A 50 -47.92 -0.62 -12.93
N ILE A 51 -47.54 -1.90 -12.95
CA ILE A 51 -48.34 -2.96 -13.56
C ILE A 51 -49.72 -3.09 -12.91
N GLN A 52 -49.89 -2.65 -11.67
CA GLN A 52 -51.18 -2.70 -10.96
C GLN A 52 -52.26 -1.87 -11.67
N ASN A 53 -51.86 -0.82 -12.38
CA ASN A 53 -52.76 0.01 -13.18
C ASN A 53 -53.17 -0.66 -14.50
N GLU A 54 -52.47 -1.71 -14.93
CA GLU A 54 -52.75 -2.43 -16.18
C GLU A 54 -53.71 -3.61 -16.00
N PHE A 55 -53.98 -4.01 -14.76
CA PHE A 55 -54.92 -5.11 -14.50
C PHE A 55 -56.35 -4.71 -14.86
N PRO A 56 -57.18 -5.66 -15.33
CA PRO A 56 -58.59 -5.40 -15.56
C PRO A 56 -59.28 -4.90 -14.27
N ARG A 57 -60.15 -3.90 -14.39
CA ARG A 57 -60.87 -3.26 -13.25
C ARG A 57 -61.58 -4.23 -12.32
N VAL A 58 -61.98 -5.42 -12.81
CA VAL A 58 -62.59 -6.47 -11.99
C VAL A 58 -61.71 -6.89 -10.80
N TYR A 59 -60.38 -6.75 -10.91
CA TYR A 59 -59.46 -7.04 -9.82
C TYR A 59 -59.52 -6.01 -8.69
N GLY A 60 -59.94 -4.77 -8.97
CA GLY A 60 -60.14 -3.74 -7.96
C GLY A 60 -58.83 -3.20 -7.37
N ILE A 61 -57.74 -3.23 -8.14
CA ILE A 61 -56.40 -2.84 -7.66
C ILE A 61 -55.86 -1.56 -8.30
N GLY A 62 -56.44 -1.09 -9.42
CA GLY A 62 -56.11 0.21 -9.99
C GLY A 62 -56.59 1.36 -9.11
N GLU A 63 -56.09 2.56 -9.39
CA GLU A 63 -56.50 3.77 -8.69
C GLU A 63 -58.01 4.03 -8.89
N GLY A 64 -58.75 4.11 -7.77
CA GLY A 64 -60.20 4.36 -7.79
C GLY A 64 -61.07 3.19 -8.28
N ASP A 65 -60.50 1.99 -8.50
CA ASP A 65 -61.27 0.83 -8.99
C ASP A 65 -62.20 0.20 -7.95
N LEU A 66 -61.94 0.42 -6.65
CA LEU A 66 -62.73 -0.12 -5.55
C LEU A 66 -63.53 1.01 -4.87
N SER A 67 -64.84 0.80 -4.69
CA SER A 67 -65.67 1.74 -3.91
C SER A 67 -65.29 1.73 -2.43
N ASN A 68 -65.38 2.89 -1.77
CA ASN A 68 -65.21 3.02 -0.32
C ASN A 68 -66.24 2.21 0.49
N ASP A 69 -67.39 1.88 -0.12
CA ASP A 69 -68.45 1.07 0.50
C ASP A 69 -68.24 -0.45 0.28
N ALA A 70 -67.12 -0.86 -0.33
CA ALA A 70 -66.85 -2.27 -0.58
C ALA A 70 -66.74 -3.05 0.75
N PRO A 71 -67.19 -4.31 0.79
CA PRO A 71 -67.06 -5.14 1.99
C PRO A 71 -65.59 -5.23 2.44
N ALA A 72 -65.33 -5.19 3.75
CA ALA A 72 -63.98 -5.24 4.31
C ALA A 72 -63.13 -6.40 3.76
N LYS A 73 -63.76 -7.57 3.54
CA LYS A 73 -63.11 -8.74 2.93
C LYS A 73 -62.61 -8.48 1.51
N ARG A 74 -63.37 -7.71 0.72
CA ARG A 74 -63.00 -7.36 -0.67
C ARG A 74 -61.83 -6.38 -0.69
N ILE A 75 -61.85 -5.38 0.20
CA ILE A 75 -60.74 -4.44 0.39
C ILE A 75 -59.46 -5.21 0.79
N ALA A 76 -59.59 -6.15 1.74
CA ALA A 76 -58.45 -6.97 2.18
C ALA A 76 -57.84 -7.81 1.04
N TRP A 77 -58.67 -8.46 0.21
CA TRP A 77 -58.18 -9.21 -0.95
C TRP A 77 -57.46 -8.33 -1.98
N ALA A 78 -58.01 -7.14 -2.25
CA ALA A 78 -57.36 -6.19 -3.16
C ALA A 78 -56.00 -5.76 -2.59
N ARG A 79 -55.93 -5.36 -1.31
CA ARG A 79 -54.68 -4.99 -0.64
C ARG A 79 -53.65 -6.12 -0.62
N GLN A 80 -54.07 -7.36 -0.42
CA GLN A 80 -53.17 -8.52 -0.45
C GLN A 80 -52.55 -8.71 -1.85
N LEU A 81 -53.36 -8.57 -2.91
CA LEU A 81 -52.84 -8.64 -4.28
C LEU A 81 -51.92 -7.45 -4.61
N LYS A 82 -52.28 -6.23 -4.20
CA LYS A 82 -51.40 -5.05 -4.34
C LYS A 82 -50.06 -5.26 -3.64
N GLY A 83 -50.07 -5.77 -2.41
CA GLY A 83 -48.85 -6.08 -1.66
C GLY A 83 -48.00 -7.15 -2.33
N PHE A 84 -48.61 -8.18 -2.93
CA PHE A 84 -47.89 -9.18 -3.72
C PHE A 84 -47.25 -8.57 -4.98
N LEU A 85 -47.99 -7.73 -5.70
CA LEU A 85 -47.51 -7.10 -6.94
C LEU A 85 -46.44 -6.03 -6.69
N LEU A 86 -46.45 -5.39 -5.51
CA LEU A 86 -45.48 -4.37 -5.12
C LEU A 86 -44.03 -4.86 -5.21
N PHE A 87 -43.76 -6.12 -4.87
CA PHE A 87 -42.43 -6.71 -5.03
C PHE A 87 -41.96 -6.69 -6.49
N PHE A 88 -42.84 -7.06 -7.42
CA PHE A 88 -42.55 -7.05 -8.85
C PHE A 88 -42.44 -5.63 -9.40
N ASP A 89 -43.29 -4.71 -8.94
CA ASP A 89 -43.19 -3.29 -9.27
C ASP A 89 -41.82 -2.73 -8.89
N GLN A 90 -41.35 -2.99 -7.67
CA GLN A 90 -40.05 -2.53 -7.20
C GLN A 90 -38.90 -3.13 -8.02
N MET A 91 -38.98 -4.41 -8.37
CA MET A 91 -37.94 -5.08 -9.16
C MET A 91 -37.83 -4.47 -10.58
N LEU A 92 -38.96 -4.22 -11.24
CA LEU A 92 -39.00 -3.60 -12.56
C LEU A 92 -38.53 -2.14 -12.52
N ALA A 93 -38.97 -1.37 -11.51
CA ALA A 93 -38.54 0.01 -11.33
C ALA A 93 -37.03 0.11 -11.05
N ASN A 94 -36.48 -0.80 -10.23
CA ASN A 94 -35.05 -0.87 -9.95
C ASN A 94 -34.24 -1.20 -11.21
N TYR A 95 -34.71 -2.10 -12.07
CA TYR A 95 -34.07 -2.38 -13.36
C TYR A 95 -33.91 -1.11 -14.22
N LEU A 96 -34.96 -0.28 -14.28
CA LEU A 96 -34.93 0.98 -15.01
C LEU A 96 -33.96 2.00 -14.38
N SER A 97 -33.93 2.08 -13.04
CA SER A 97 -32.95 2.90 -12.32
C SER A 97 -31.50 2.44 -12.56
N GLN A 98 -31.28 1.14 -12.70
CA GLN A 98 -29.97 0.60 -13.08
C GLN A 98 -29.54 1.07 -14.47
N LEU A 99 -30.45 1.04 -15.45
CA LEU A 99 -30.18 1.53 -16.81
C LEU A 99 -29.81 3.01 -16.80
N LYS A 100 -30.56 3.84 -16.07
CA LYS A 100 -30.28 5.28 -15.92
C LYS A 100 -28.88 5.54 -15.37
N ASN A 101 -28.42 4.70 -14.45
CA ASN A 101 -27.16 4.90 -13.72
C ASN A 101 -25.96 4.15 -14.31
N ILE A 102 -26.07 3.55 -15.50
CA ILE A 102 -24.93 2.90 -16.19
C ILE A 102 -23.73 3.86 -16.31
N ARG A 103 -23.98 5.15 -16.59
CA ARG A 103 -22.92 6.16 -16.68
C ARG A 103 -22.14 6.29 -15.37
N SER A 104 -22.83 6.24 -14.23
CA SER A 104 -22.22 6.33 -12.90
C SER A 104 -21.36 5.10 -12.61
N LEU A 105 -21.83 3.90 -12.98
CA LEU A 105 -21.08 2.65 -12.80
C LEU A 105 -19.72 2.64 -13.53
N PHE A 106 -19.69 3.20 -14.75
CA PHE A 106 -18.48 3.29 -15.57
C PHE A 106 -17.76 4.65 -15.47
N SER A 107 -18.14 5.50 -14.50
CA SER A 107 -17.46 6.78 -14.29
C SER A 107 -16.05 6.57 -13.73
N LEU A 108 -15.10 7.34 -14.26
CA LEU A 108 -13.73 7.45 -13.75
C LEU A 108 -13.67 8.27 -12.45
N SER A 109 -14.66 9.12 -12.21
CA SER A 109 -14.72 9.98 -11.02
C SER A 109 -15.24 9.22 -9.80
N VAL A 110 -14.77 9.64 -8.63
CA VAL A 110 -15.30 9.21 -7.34
C VAL A 110 -16.54 10.07 -7.03
N PRO A 111 -17.66 9.47 -6.62
CA PRO A 111 -18.80 10.24 -6.14
C PRO A 111 -18.40 11.07 -4.91
N GLU A 112 -18.74 12.36 -4.92
CA GLU A 112 -18.36 13.30 -3.87
C GLU A 112 -19.07 13.01 -2.54
N SER A 113 -20.34 12.59 -2.58
CA SER A 113 -21.13 12.23 -1.41
C SER A 113 -21.22 10.72 -1.19
N ALA A 114 -21.39 10.32 0.08
CA ALA A 114 -21.59 8.92 0.45
C ALA A 114 -22.87 8.33 -0.16
N ASP A 115 -23.94 9.14 -0.24
CA ASP A 115 -25.26 8.72 -0.76
C ASP A 115 -25.28 8.42 -2.27
N GLN A 116 -24.18 8.71 -2.97
CA GLN A 116 -24.01 8.40 -4.39
C GLN A 116 -23.12 7.16 -4.61
N ARG A 117 -22.59 6.56 -3.54
CA ARG A 117 -21.69 5.40 -3.60
C ARG A 117 -22.48 4.10 -3.61
N HIS A 118 -23.17 3.88 -4.71
CA HIS A 118 -23.94 2.67 -4.95
C HIS A 118 -23.58 2.04 -6.30
N THR A 119 -23.58 0.72 -6.37
CA THR A 119 -23.59 -0.03 -7.63
C THR A 119 -24.90 -0.79 -7.86
N TYR A 120 -25.79 -0.77 -6.87
CA TYR A 120 -27.21 -1.03 -7.08
C TYR A 120 -28.05 0.20 -6.81
N PHE A 121 -28.88 0.59 -7.78
CA PHE A 121 -29.72 1.78 -7.66
C PHE A 121 -31.18 1.38 -7.46
N VAL A 122 -31.77 1.87 -6.38
CA VAL A 122 -33.20 1.71 -6.09
C VAL A 122 -33.99 2.86 -6.69
N ASN A 123 -35.19 2.55 -7.18
CA ASN A 123 -36.11 3.55 -7.73
C ASN A 123 -37.26 3.85 -6.75
N LYS A 124 -37.74 5.10 -6.76
CA LYS A 124 -38.92 5.50 -5.99
C LYS A 124 -40.18 5.16 -6.77
N LEU A 125 -41.06 4.36 -6.18
CA LEU A 125 -42.35 4.03 -6.77
C LEU A 125 -43.33 5.21 -6.57
N SER A 126 -43.77 5.82 -7.66
CA SER A 126 -44.69 6.96 -7.64
C SER A 126 -46.09 6.64 -8.17
N SER A 127 -46.21 5.63 -9.03
CA SER A 127 -47.44 5.28 -9.76
C SER A 127 -48.21 4.11 -9.16
N VAL A 128 -47.77 3.56 -8.02
CA VAL A 128 -48.44 2.44 -7.34
C VAL A 128 -49.66 2.96 -6.57
N PRO A 129 -50.88 2.44 -6.85
CA PRO A 129 -52.09 2.85 -6.13
C PRO A 129 -52.05 2.48 -4.64
N ASP A 130 -52.46 3.41 -3.77
CA ASP A 130 -52.52 3.23 -2.32
C ASP A 130 -51.19 2.82 -1.67
N LEU A 131 -50.03 3.20 -2.26
CA LEU A 131 -48.70 2.78 -1.80
C LEU A 131 -48.47 3.02 -0.29
N LYS A 132 -48.93 4.15 0.23
CA LYS A 132 -48.82 4.50 1.67
C LYS A 132 -49.50 3.50 2.61
N ASP A 133 -50.53 2.79 2.14
CA ASP A 133 -51.25 1.78 2.93
C ASP A 133 -50.53 0.41 2.88
N LEU A 134 -49.58 0.23 1.96
CA LEU A 134 -48.85 -1.02 1.74
C LEU A 134 -47.48 -1.02 2.40
N LEU A 135 -46.90 0.16 2.65
CA LEU A 135 -45.56 0.32 3.20
C LEU A 135 -45.59 0.53 4.72
N ARG A 136 -44.58 -0.03 5.40
CA ARG A 136 -44.35 0.22 6.83
C ARG A 136 -43.67 1.56 7.09
N PHE A 137 -42.87 2.04 6.13
CA PHE A 137 -42.12 3.28 6.20
C PHE A 137 -42.71 4.30 5.23
N PRO A 138 -42.68 5.60 5.56
CA PRO A 138 -43.15 6.63 4.66
C PRO A 138 -42.28 6.69 3.40
N VAL A 139 -42.89 7.11 2.30
CA VAL A 139 -42.26 7.25 0.98
C VAL A 139 -41.34 8.49 0.93
N GLU A 140 -41.55 9.45 1.83
CA GLU A 140 -40.78 10.69 1.96
C GLU A 140 -40.31 10.86 3.40
N GLU A 141 -39.33 11.75 3.61
CA GLU A 141 -38.91 12.12 4.96
C GLU A 141 -40.10 12.65 5.76
N GLY A 142 -40.33 12.05 6.92
CA GLY A 142 -41.46 12.39 7.76
C GLY A 142 -41.50 11.58 9.04
N ILE A 143 -42.53 11.84 9.83
CA ILE A 143 -42.79 11.10 11.06
C ILE A 143 -43.21 9.68 10.69
N VAL A 144 -42.46 8.69 11.14
CA VAL A 144 -42.91 7.30 11.14
C VAL A 144 -43.94 7.16 12.25
N ASP A 145 -45.17 6.85 11.89
CA ASP A 145 -46.30 6.76 12.82
C ASP A 145 -45.94 5.85 14.02
N GLY A 146 -46.01 6.42 15.23
CA GLY A 146 -45.68 5.73 16.48
C GLY A 146 -44.18 5.66 16.83
N LEU A 147 -43.26 5.93 15.90
CA LEU A 147 -41.80 5.83 16.13
C LEU A 147 -41.09 7.19 16.17
N GLY A 148 -41.59 8.22 15.50
CA GLY A 148 -41.04 9.58 15.51
C GLY A 148 -40.30 9.94 14.22
N GLU A 149 -39.42 10.94 14.32
CA GLU A 149 -38.59 11.45 13.20
C GLU A 149 -37.22 10.75 13.17
N SER A 150 -36.48 10.94 12.07
CA SER A 150 -35.09 10.46 11.95
C SER A 150 -34.24 10.91 13.15
N GLY A 151 -33.43 10.01 13.69
CA GLY A 151 -32.65 10.23 14.92
C GLY A 151 -33.41 9.97 16.23
N SER A 152 -34.70 9.58 16.16
CA SER A 152 -35.44 9.18 17.35
C SER A 152 -34.86 7.88 17.94
N MET A 153 -34.57 7.89 19.24
CA MET A 153 -34.20 6.67 19.97
C MET A 153 -35.43 5.78 20.16
N LEU A 154 -35.31 4.54 19.72
CA LEU A 154 -36.39 3.56 19.65
C LEU A 154 -36.38 2.60 20.84
N ALA A 155 -35.22 2.03 21.15
CA ALA A 155 -35.06 1.04 22.20
C ALA A 155 -33.66 1.08 22.82
N PHE A 156 -33.54 0.58 24.03
CA PHE A 156 -32.27 0.55 24.78
C PHE A 156 -32.06 -0.79 25.49
N PRO A 157 -30.81 -1.23 25.70
CA PRO A 157 -30.49 -2.50 26.31
C PRO A 157 -30.54 -2.42 27.84
N PHE A 158 -31.05 -3.47 28.48
CA PHE A 158 -31.13 -3.62 29.93
C PHE A 158 -30.73 -5.03 30.37
N ASN A 159 -30.17 -5.19 31.59
CA ASN A 159 -29.69 -6.47 32.10
C ASN A 159 -30.81 -7.53 32.13
N LYS A 160 -30.63 -8.63 31.40
CA LYS A 160 -31.64 -9.68 31.24
C LYS A 160 -31.92 -10.43 32.53
N THR A 161 -30.89 -10.79 33.30
CA THR A 161 -31.05 -11.52 34.56
C THR A 161 -31.93 -10.76 35.54
N GLN A 162 -31.68 -9.46 35.67
CA GLN A 162 -32.50 -8.57 36.50
C GLN A 162 -33.92 -8.42 35.94
N TRP A 163 -34.05 -8.31 34.61
CA TRP A 163 -35.37 -8.17 33.96
C TRP A 163 -36.26 -9.40 34.19
N MET A 164 -35.71 -10.61 34.02
CA MET A 164 -36.45 -11.86 34.20
C MET A 164 -36.94 -12.04 35.65
N GLN A 165 -36.14 -11.62 36.63
CA GLN A 165 -36.57 -11.62 38.05
C GLN A 165 -37.78 -10.70 38.28
N TRP A 166 -37.83 -9.54 37.61
CA TRP A 166 -38.98 -8.63 37.70
C TRP A 166 -40.21 -9.14 36.96
N GLU A 167 -40.00 -9.91 35.88
CA GLU A 167 -41.07 -10.59 35.16
C GLU A 167 -41.75 -11.64 36.05
N GLU A 168 -40.98 -12.53 36.67
CA GLU A 168 -41.49 -13.60 37.55
C GLU A 168 -42.22 -13.05 38.80
N SER A 169 -41.72 -11.94 39.35
CA SER A 169 -42.34 -11.27 40.52
C SER A 169 -43.50 -10.35 40.16
N GLY A 170 -43.79 -10.13 38.87
CA GLY A 170 -44.87 -9.27 38.38
C GLY A 170 -44.63 -7.78 38.61
N GLU A 171 -43.40 -7.36 38.90
CA GLU A 171 -43.06 -5.97 39.19
C GLU A 171 -42.99 -5.07 37.95
N LEU A 172 -42.86 -5.65 36.74
CA LEU A 172 -42.68 -4.90 35.49
C LEU A 172 -43.74 -3.81 35.29
N LYS A 173 -45.01 -4.09 35.63
CA LYS A 173 -46.13 -3.13 35.49
C LYS A 173 -45.93 -1.83 36.27
N LYS A 174 -45.09 -1.85 37.31
CA LYS A 174 -44.82 -0.71 38.20
C LYS A 174 -43.52 0.03 37.85
N LYS A 175 -42.63 -0.55 37.04
CA LYS A 175 -41.33 0.05 36.71
C LYS A 175 -41.49 1.28 35.80
N ASN A 176 -40.64 2.29 36.01
CA ASN A 176 -40.52 3.42 35.11
C ASN A 176 -39.32 3.19 34.19
N ILE A 177 -39.58 2.98 32.90
CA ILE A 177 -38.54 2.69 31.90
C ILE A 177 -37.63 3.89 31.63
N GLU A 178 -38.08 5.12 31.90
CA GLU A 178 -37.28 6.34 31.71
C GLU A 178 -36.15 6.51 32.73
N LYS A 179 -36.17 5.74 33.82
CA LYS A 179 -35.19 5.81 34.92
C LYS A 179 -34.31 4.57 35.03
N LEU A 180 -34.34 3.70 34.02
CA LEU A 180 -33.54 2.48 34.01
C LEU A 180 -32.11 2.78 33.57
N GLU A 181 -31.15 2.12 34.21
CA GLU A 181 -29.75 2.17 33.80
C GLU A 181 -29.54 1.31 32.55
N LEU A 182 -28.70 1.79 31.64
CA LEU A 182 -28.37 1.09 30.40
C LEU A 182 -27.46 -0.09 30.68
N PHE A 183 -27.72 -1.23 30.04
CA PHE A 183 -26.77 -2.34 30.02
C PHE A 183 -25.50 -1.92 29.27
N ALA A 184 -24.33 -2.21 29.84
CA ALA A 184 -23.06 -1.79 29.29
C ALA A 184 -22.02 -2.91 29.33
N TYR A 185 -21.10 -2.86 28.37
CA TYR A 185 -19.99 -3.77 28.18
C TYR A 185 -18.69 -3.13 28.64
N HIS A 186 -17.73 -3.93 29.10
CA HIS A 186 -16.42 -3.43 29.52
C HIS A 186 -15.51 -3.05 28.33
N SER A 187 -15.75 -3.61 27.14
CA SER A 187 -14.99 -3.29 25.93
C SER A 187 -15.90 -2.99 24.73
N ILE A 188 -15.37 -2.24 23.76
CA ILE A 188 -16.07 -1.95 22.50
C ILE A 188 -16.25 -3.20 21.63
N ASP A 189 -15.32 -4.15 21.71
CA ASP A 189 -15.34 -5.40 20.94
C ASP A 189 -16.40 -6.37 21.48
N ASP A 190 -16.56 -6.48 22.81
CA ASP A 190 -17.63 -7.26 23.42
C ASP A 190 -19.01 -6.69 23.06
N ARG A 191 -19.14 -5.35 23.08
CA ARG A 191 -20.35 -4.67 22.64
C ARG A 191 -20.66 -4.99 21.18
N LYS A 192 -19.66 -4.89 20.30
CA LYS A 192 -19.82 -5.19 18.88
C LYS A 192 -20.25 -6.65 18.66
N THR A 193 -19.62 -7.59 19.38
CA THR A 193 -19.96 -9.02 19.36
C THR A 193 -21.38 -9.27 19.87
N GLY A 194 -21.77 -8.59 20.95
CA GLY A 194 -23.12 -8.66 21.53
C GLY A 194 -24.19 -8.16 20.57
N VAL A 195 -23.96 -7.01 19.93
CA VAL A 195 -24.85 -6.45 18.90
C VAL A 195 -24.92 -7.36 17.68
N GLN A 196 -23.80 -7.93 17.23
CA GLN A 196 -23.81 -8.85 16.09
C GLN A 196 -24.57 -10.15 16.39
N THR A 197 -24.40 -10.71 17.58
CA THR A 197 -25.19 -11.86 18.05
C THR A 197 -26.68 -11.52 18.06
N TRP A 198 -27.03 -10.33 18.56
CA TRP A 198 -28.41 -9.85 18.56
C TRP A 198 -28.98 -9.74 17.14
N ILE A 199 -28.25 -9.09 16.21
CA ILE A 199 -28.66 -8.97 14.80
C ILE A 199 -28.89 -10.36 14.19
N ASN A 200 -27.98 -11.31 14.46
CA ASN A 200 -28.13 -12.68 13.98
C ASN A 200 -29.39 -13.36 14.52
N ASP A 201 -29.74 -13.16 15.78
CA ASP A 201 -30.96 -13.72 16.38
C ASP A 201 -32.23 -13.09 15.80
N VAL A 202 -32.21 -11.77 15.56
CA VAL A 202 -33.29 -11.06 14.85
C VAL A 202 -33.48 -11.65 13.45
N LEU A 203 -32.40 -11.82 12.69
CA LEU A 203 -32.45 -12.38 11.32
C LEU A 203 -32.89 -13.84 11.28
N ARG A 204 -32.73 -14.58 12.39
CA ARG A 204 -33.19 -15.98 12.56
C ARG A 204 -34.59 -16.08 13.16
N ASP A 205 -35.29 -14.96 13.34
CA ASP A 205 -36.62 -14.89 13.96
C ASP A 205 -36.65 -15.58 15.35
N SER A 206 -35.56 -15.44 16.10
CA SER A 206 -35.36 -16.06 17.42
C SER A 206 -35.62 -15.10 18.58
N VAL A 207 -36.16 -13.90 18.31
CA VAL A 207 -36.38 -12.85 19.31
C VAL A 207 -37.86 -12.77 19.67
N ASP A 208 -38.18 -12.95 20.95
CA ASP A 208 -39.54 -12.87 21.46
C ASP A 208 -39.94 -11.43 21.79
N THR A 209 -41.14 -11.04 21.38
CA THR A 209 -41.73 -9.73 21.72
C THR A 209 -42.77 -9.87 22.82
N GLN A 210 -42.59 -9.14 23.91
CA GLN A 210 -43.52 -9.12 25.04
C GLN A 210 -44.04 -7.71 25.31
N VAL A 211 -45.36 -7.58 25.51
CA VAL A 211 -46.04 -6.30 25.69
C VAL A 211 -46.55 -6.19 27.12
N ILE A 212 -46.20 -5.10 27.80
CA ILE A 212 -46.54 -4.85 29.19
C ILE A 212 -47.53 -3.68 29.26
N ILE A 213 -48.67 -3.95 29.88
CA ILE A 213 -49.70 -2.94 30.19
C ILE A 213 -49.51 -2.53 31.65
N LYS A 214 -49.16 -1.26 31.87
CA LYS A 214 -49.02 -0.69 33.22
C LYS A 214 -50.36 -0.46 33.88
N ASP A 215 -50.35 -0.33 35.21
CA ASP A 215 -51.55 -0.08 36.01
C ASP A 215 -52.27 1.24 35.64
N ASN A 216 -51.53 2.20 35.07
CA ASN A 216 -52.07 3.48 34.59
C ASN A 216 -52.56 3.45 33.14
N GLY A 217 -52.58 2.28 32.48
CA GLY A 217 -53.03 2.11 31.11
C GLY A 217 -51.99 2.39 30.02
N CYS A 218 -50.80 2.90 30.36
CA CYS A 218 -49.71 3.05 29.39
C CYS A 218 -49.12 1.69 29.02
N VAL A 219 -48.81 1.51 27.73
CA VAL A 219 -48.25 0.24 27.22
C VAL A 219 -46.81 0.45 26.78
N TYR A 220 -45.92 -0.49 27.07
CA TYR A 220 -44.56 -0.55 26.52
C TYR A 220 -44.23 -2.00 26.16
N PHE A 221 -43.14 -2.24 25.46
CA PHE A 221 -42.72 -3.60 25.12
C PHE A 221 -41.23 -3.82 25.36
N TYR A 222 -40.84 -5.08 25.43
CA TYR A 222 -39.44 -5.48 25.35
C TYR A 222 -39.25 -6.64 24.39
N LEU A 223 -38.04 -6.76 23.88
CA LEU A 223 -37.58 -7.79 22.96
C LEU A 223 -36.52 -8.63 23.66
N ASN A 224 -36.70 -9.94 23.66
CA ASN A 224 -35.82 -10.88 24.35
C ASN A 224 -35.17 -11.84 23.35
N SER A 225 -33.84 -11.82 23.25
CA SER A 225 -33.06 -12.81 22.51
C SER A 225 -32.64 -13.94 23.46
N PRO A 226 -32.55 -15.20 23.00
CA PRO A 226 -32.03 -16.31 23.80
C PRO A 226 -30.53 -16.19 24.06
N SER A 227 -29.75 -15.66 23.12
CA SER A 227 -28.28 -15.68 23.15
C SER A 227 -27.62 -14.44 23.75
N ASN A 228 -28.39 -13.38 24.03
CA ASN A 228 -27.87 -12.17 24.65
C ASN A 228 -28.16 -12.10 26.17
N ASP A 229 -27.26 -11.39 26.88
CA ASP A 229 -27.38 -11.07 28.32
C ASP A 229 -28.18 -9.80 28.61
N PHE A 230 -28.79 -9.21 27.58
CA PHE A 230 -29.65 -8.04 27.68
C PHE A 230 -31.01 -8.28 27.01
N VAL A 231 -31.99 -7.48 27.39
CA VAL A 231 -33.26 -7.28 26.68
C VAL A 231 -33.28 -5.88 26.08
N LEU A 232 -33.93 -5.68 24.92
CA LEU A 232 -34.19 -4.34 24.39
C LEU A 232 -35.56 -3.86 24.83
N ILE A 233 -35.62 -2.71 25.49
CA ILE A 233 -36.87 -2.11 25.99
C ILE A 233 -37.23 -0.92 25.11
N SER A 234 -38.51 -0.78 24.76
CA SER A 234 -39.00 0.40 24.04
C SER A 234 -38.76 1.68 24.84
N LYS A 235 -38.24 2.73 24.21
CA LYS A 235 -38.00 4.02 24.88
C LYS A 235 -39.25 4.89 25.04
N LYS A 236 -40.32 4.56 24.31
CA LYS A 236 -41.62 5.26 24.32
C LYS A 236 -42.72 4.40 24.93
N TYR A 237 -43.75 5.09 25.45
CA TYR A 237 -45.03 4.50 25.83
C TYR A 237 -46.06 4.65 24.69
N TYR A 238 -46.93 3.66 24.55
CA TYR A 238 -47.97 3.57 23.53
C TYR A 238 -49.37 3.57 24.16
N LYS A 239 -50.39 3.97 23.38
CA LYS A 239 -51.75 4.15 23.89
C LYS A 239 -52.48 2.84 24.10
N ASN A 240 -52.16 1.82 23.30
CA ASN A 240 -52.82 0.52 23.36
C ASN A 240 -51.87 -0.60 22.91
N GLU A 241 -52.28 -1.84 23.17
CA GLU A 241 -51.49 -3.04 22.85
C GLU A 241 -51.21 -3.18 21.34
N GLN A 242 -52.16 -2.83 20.47
CA GLN A 242 -51.98 -2.94 19.03
C GLN A 242 -50.90 -1.99 18.52
N GLU A 243 -50.90 -0.75 19.00
CA GLU A 243 -49.90 0.26 18.66
C GLU A 243 -48.50 -0.18 19.12
N ALA A 244 -48.40 -0.72 20.35
CA ALA A 244 -47.15 -1.27 20.88
C ALA A 244 -46.64 -2.46 20.05
N ARG A 245 -47.53 -3.38 19.64
CA ARG A 245 -47.17 -4.54 18.80
C ARG A 245 -46.69 -4.11 17.40
N ASN A 246 -47.36 -3.14 16.79
CA ASN A 246 -46.96 -2.60 15.49
C ASN A 246 -45.59 -1.91 15.57
N ALA A 247 -45.36 -1.12 16.62
CA ALA A 247 -44.07 -0.48 16.86
C ALA A 247 -42.97 -1.52 17.13
N ALA A 248 -43.25 -2.55 17.93
CA ALA A 248 -42.31 -3.64 18.21
C ALA A 248 -41.93 -4.40 16.94
N ALA A 249 -42.88 -4.74 16.07
CA ALA A 249 -42.60 -5.42 14.81
C ALA A 249 -41.74 -4.57 13.87
N THR A 250 -41.91 -3.25 13.89
CA THR A 250 -41.11 -2.32 13.08
C THR A 250 -39.70 -2.16 13.67
N ILE A 251 -39.60 -2.01 14.99
CA ILE A 251 -38.34 -1.94 15.72
C ILE A 251 -37.52 -3.21 15.58
N LEU A 252 -38.16 -4.39 15.68
CA LEU A 252 -37.50 -5.68 15.49
C LEU A 252 -36.91 -5.78 14.08
N TYR A 253 -37.62 -5.29 13.06
CA TYR A 253 -37.09 -5.24 11.70
C TYR A 253 -35.88 -4.31 11.60
N LEU A 254 -35.98 -3.09 12.13
CA LEU A 254 -34.87 -2.11 12.12
C LEU A 254 -33.65 -2.60 12.91
N ALA A 255 -33.87 -3.41 13.95
CA ALA A 255 -32.83 -4.05 14.74
C ALA A 255 -32.05 -5.11 13.96
N GLY A 256 -32.48 -5.52 12.77
CA GLY A 256 -31.68 -6.35 11.87
C GLY A 256 -30.59 -5.59 11.13
N LEU A 257 -30.55 -4.25 11.23
CA LEU A 257 -29.65 -3.39 10.46
C LEU A 257 -28.65 -2.70 11.38
N GLU A 258 -27.35 -2.94 11.17
CA GLU A 258 -26.27 -2.41 12.00
C GLU A 258 -26.26 -0.86 12.02
N SER A 259 -26.67 -0.22 10.94
CA SER A 259 -26.73 1.25 10.81
C SER A 259 -27.69 1.92 11.81
N ASN A 260 -28.61 1.18 12.43
CA ASN A 260 -29.52 1.71 13.46
C ASN A 260 -28.95 1.61 14.88
N TYR A 261 -27.72 1.11 15.07
CA TYR A 261 -27.11 0.97 16.40
C TYR A 261 -26.17 2.14 16.70
N ARG A 262 -26.61 3.05 17.57
CA ARG A 262 -25.75 4.12 18.05
C ARG A 262 -24.98 3.68 19.29
N SER A 263 -23.67 3.82 19.23
CA SER A 263 -22.78 3.45 20.34
C SER A 263 -22.51 4.64 21.26
N TYR A 264 -22.42 4.37 22.56
CA TYR A 264 -22.11 5.39 23.57
C TYR A 264 -21.00 4.88 24.49
N PHE A 265 -20.10 5.78 24.87
CA PHE A 265 -19.16 5.57 25.97
C PHE A 265 -19.70 6.25 27.23
N LEU A 266 -19.72 5.51 28.34
CA LEU A 266 -20.14 5.99 29.66
C LEU A 266 -18.89 6.33 30.49
N PRO A 267 -18.52 7.62 30.65
CA PRO A 267 -17.26 8.00 31.28
C PRO A 267 -17.18 7.61 32.76
N GLU A 268 -18.31 7.64 33.47
CA GLU A 268 -18.38 7.36 34.90
C GLU A 268 -18.01 5.92 35.25
N THR A 269 -18.40 4.97 34.40
CA THR A 269 -18.16 3.54 34.60
C THR A 269 -17.08 2.97 33.69
N GLN A 270 -16.57 3.77 32.74
CA GLN A 270 -15.65 3.34 31.68
C GLN A 270 -16.18 2.15 30.87
N THR A 271 -17.49 2.16 30.59
CA THR A 271 -18.16 1.08 29.85
C THR A 271 -18.79 1.59 28.56
N TYR A 272 -19.13 0.68 27.67
CA TYR A 272 -19.72 0.96 26.37
C TYR A 272 -21.15 0.41 26.31
N THR A 273 -22.08 1.24 25.88
CA THR A 273 -23.48 0.84 25.67
C THR A 273 -23.91 1.21 24.25
N PHE A 274 -25.15 0.89 23.90
CA PHE A 274 -25.74 1.25 22.63
C PHE A 274 -27.21 1.56 22.79
N GLU A 275 -27.78 2.31 21.85
CA GLU A 275 -29.23 2.44 21.69
C GLU A 275 -29.60 2.19 20.24
N LEU A 276 -30.83 1.73 20.02
CA LEU A 276 -31.38 1.60 18.69
C LEU A 276 -32.00 2.94 18.28
N GLU A 277 -31.50 3.54 17.20
CA GLU A 277 -31.89 4.84 16.65
C GLU A 277 -32.58 4.65 15.31
N LEU A 278 -33.58 5.48 15.03
CA LEU A 278 -34.27 5.50 13.74
C LEU A 278 -33.43 6.27 12.71
N ASN A 279 -32.48 5.60 12.04
CA ASN A 279 -31.68 6.22 10.97
C ASN A 279 -32.33 6.09 9.59
N LEU A 280 -33.16 5.06 9.38
CA LEU A 280 -33.85 4.81 8.12
C LEU A 280 -35.30 5.31 8.20
N ALA A 281 -35.48 6.62 8.08
CA ALA A 281 -36.79 7.25 8.19
C ALA A 281 -37.67 7.13 6.93
N ASN A 282 -37.10 6.72 5.78
CA ASN A 282 -37.84 6.59 4.52
C ASN A 282 -37.62 5.23 3.84
N TYR A 283 -38.62 4.82 3.04
CA TYR A 283 -38.63 3.53 2.33
C TYR A 283 -37.47 3.37 1.32
N GLY A 284 -37.03 4.45 0.68
CA GLY A 284 -35.96 4.41 -0.33
C GLY A 284 -34.60 4.08 0.26
N SER A 285 -34.18 4.79 1.31
CA SER A 285 -32.94 4.54 2.05
C SER A 285 -32.94 3.13 2.63
N TYR A 286 -34.08 2.71 3.16
CA TYR A 286 -34.29 1.35 3.65
C TYR A 286 -34.06 0.29 2.56
N LEU A 287 -34.67 0.47 1.39
CA LEU A 287 -34.48 -0.47 0.28
C LEU A 287 -33.03 -0.48 -0.21
N GLN A 288 -32.36 0.68 -0.17
CA GLN A 288 -30.97 0.81 -0.59
C GLN A 288 -30.02 0.00 0.30
N GLU A 289 -30.22 0.02 1.62
CA GLU A 289 -29.46 -0.81 2.57
C GLU A 289 -29.65 -2.32 2.34
N ILE A 290 -30.86 -2.73 1.97
CA ILE A 290 -31.14 -4.14 1.64
C ILE A 290 -30.58 -4.52 0.27
N ALA A 291 -30.61 -3.59 -0.69
CA ALA A 291 -30.18 -3.84 -2.05
C ALA A 291 -28.66 -4.05 -2.15
N GLU A 292 -27.88 -3.37 -1.32
CA GLU A 292 -26.42 -3.42 -1.38
C GLU A 292 -25.78 -3.12 -0.01
N THR A 293 -25.03 -4.08 0.53
CA THR A 293 -24.19 -3.82 1.71
C THR A 293 -22.92 -3.03 1.33
N PRO A 294 -22.26 -2.35 2.28
CA PRO A 294 -21.00 -1.66 2.02
C PRO A 294 -19.90 -2.55 1.43
N GLU A 295 -19.83 -3.82 1.85
CA GLU A 295 -18.88 -4.82 1.35
C GLU A 295 -19.21 -5.22 -0.09
N GLN A 296 -20.51 -5.40 -0.40
CA GLN A 296 -20.98 -5.70 -1.75
C GLN A 296 -20.68 -4.54 -2.71
N TYR A 297 -20.94 -3.30 -2.27
CA TYR A 297 -20.56 -2.10 -3.00
C TYR A 297 -19.06 -2.07 -3.28
N ALA A 298 -18.23 -2.20 -2.25
CA ALA A 298 -16.78 -2.16 -2.38
C ALA A 298 -16.28 -3.26 -3.34
N GLY A 299 -16.81 -4.47 -3.22
CA GLY A 299 -16.48 -5.60 -4.09
C GLY A 299 -16.85 -5.36 -5.55
N ARG A 300 -18.08 -4.87 -5.83
CA ARG A 300 -18.55 -4.59 -7.19
C ARG A 300 -17.84 -3.39 -7.82
N ARG A 301 -17.69 -2.30 -7.06
CA ARG A 301 -16.94 -1.11 -7.52
C ARG A 301 -15.52 -1.48 -7.90
N ARG A 302 -14.84 -2.31 -7.11
CA ARG A 302 -13.51 -2.85 -7.44
C ARG A 302 -13.47 -3.57 -8.79
N VAL A 303 -14.48 -4.37 -9.13
CA VAL A 303 -14.56 -5.04 -10.44
C VAL A 303 -14.68 -4.02 -11.58
N PHE A 304 -15.52 -3.00 -11.43
CA PHE A 304 -15.63 -1.91 -12.41
C PHE A 304 -14.31 -1.16 -12.59
N LEU A 305 -13.65 -0.81 -11.48
CA LEU A 305 -12.35 -0.12 -11.51
C LEU A 305 -11.28 -0.94 -12.21
N ARG A 306 -11.21 -2.24 -11.93
CA ARG A 306 -10.26 -3.13 -12.61
C ARG A 306 -10.53 -3.19 -14.11
N HIS A 307 -11.79 -3.22 -14.52
CA HIS A 307 -12.15 -3.14 -15.94
C HIS A 307 -11.71 -1.81 -16.57
N LEU A 308 -11.94 -0.68 -15.88
CA LEU A 308 -11.56 0.65 -16.36
C LEU A 308 -10.04 0.81 -16.45
N LEU A 309 -9.29 0.37 -15.44
CA LEU A 309 -7.82 0.35 -15.45
C LEU A 309 -7.25 -0.52 -16.58
N ALA A 310 -7.86 -1.68 -16.83
CA ALA A 310 -7.44 -2.58 -17.90
C ALA A 310 -7.53 -1.94 -19.30
N ARG A 311 -8.47 -1.01 -19.54
CA ARG A 311 -8.55 -0.26 -20.80
C ARG A 311 -7.31 0.59 -21.07
N PHE A 312 -6.62 0.98 -20.01
CA PHE A 312 -5.39 1.76 -20.05
C PHE A 312 -4.13 0.89 -19.88
N ALA A 313 -4.29 -0.43 -19.77
CA ALA A 313 -3.22 -1.39 -19.47
C ALA A 313 -2.47 -1.09 -18.15
N GLU A 314 -3.18 -0.56 -17.15
CA GLU A 314 -2.59 -0.15 -15.87
C GLU A 314 -2.84 -1.22 -14.79
N GLN A 315 -1.82 -1.48 -13.95
CA GLN A 315 -1.85 -2.44 -12.85
C GLN A 315 -1.09 -1.89 -11.63
N PHE A 316 -1.55 -2.22 -10.42
CA PHE A 316 -0.94 -1.78 -9.15
C PHE A 316 -0.04 -2.87 -8.54
N THR A 317 0.84 -3.44 -9.36
CA THR A 317 1.79 -4.49 -8.92
C THR A 317 2.79 -3.96 -7.90
N ASP A 318 3.27 -2.73 -8.08
CA ASP A 318 4.31 -2.15 -7.24
C ASP A 318 3.81 -1.93 -5.82
N TYR A 319 2.60 -1.39 -5.66
CA TYR A 319 1.98 -1.25 -4.34
C TYR A 319 1.75 -2.61 -3.67
N ALA A 320 1.33 -3.63 -4.43
CA ALA A 320 1.15 -4.98 -3.89
C ALA A 320 2.47 -5.60 -3.41
N LEU A 321 3.56 -5.42 -4.17
CA LEU A 321 4.89 -5.87 -3.78
C LEU A 321 5.38 -5.12 -2.54
N LEU A 322 5.22 -3.79 -2.53
CA LEU A 322 5.61 -2.95 -1.40
C LEU A 322 4.80 -3.28 -0.15
N SER A 323 3.53 -3.66 -0.27
CA SER A 323 2.65 -3.97 0.87
C SER A 323 2.80 -5.39 1.42
N TYR A 324 3.63 -6.21 0.77
CA TYR A 324 3.82 -7.61 1.14
C TYR A 324 4.46 -7.74 2.52
N GLY A 325 3.85 -8.55 3.39
CA GLY A 325 4.36 -8.85 4.73
C GLY A 325 3.81 -7.97 5.86
N PHE A 326 3.20 -6.81 5.57
CA PHE A 326 2.61 -5.94 6.60
C PHE A 326 1.14 -5.57 6.39
N MET A 327 0.55 -5.83 5.22
CA MET A 327 -0.90 -5.79 5.01
C MET A 327 -1.47 -7.18 4.75
N ASN A 328 -2.66 -7.45 5.29
CA ASN A 328 -3.42 -8.63 4.88
C ASN A 328 -4.06 -8.42 3.50
N ALA A 329 -4.49 -9.52 2.87
CA ALA A 329 -5.05 -9.49 1.52
C ALA A 329 -6.29 -8.58 1.39
N GLU A 330 -7.14 -8.52 2.43
CA GLU A 330 -8.36 -7.71 2.40
C GLU A 330 -8.05 -6.21 2.46
N GLU A 331 -7.16 -5.79 3.35
CA GLU A 331 -6.67 -4.41 3.48
C GLU A 331 -6.01 -3.94 2.18
N LEU A 332 -5.15 -4.79 1.60
CA LEU A 332 -4.49 -4.52 0.33
C LEU A 332 -5.51 -4.29 -0.79
N GLU A 333 -6.52 -5.14 -0.91
CA GLU A 333 -7.56 -5.02 -1.92
C GLU A 333 -8.42 -3.76 -1.74
N LYS A 334 -8.75 -3.37 -0.49
CA LYS A 334 -9.48 -2.13 -0.21
C LYS A 334 -8.64 -0.90 -0.61
N LYS A 335 -7.36 -0.88 -0.26
CA LYS A 335 -6.43 0.21 -0.62
C LYS A 335 -6.22 0.31 -2.13
N ASN A 336 -6.05 -0.83 -2.81
CA ASN A 336 -5.94 -0.90 -4.27
C ASN A 336 -7.13 -0.24 -4.97
N ALA A 337 -8.36 -0.47 -4.49
CA ALA A 337 -9.54 0.16 -5.05
C ALA A 337 -9.47 1.70 -4.93
N VAL A 338 -9.13 2.22 -3.74
CA VAL A 338 -9.01 3.66 -3.49
C VAL A 338 -7.91 4.30 -4.34
N PHE A 339 -6.75 3.67 -4.48
CA PHE A 339 -5.66 4.18 -5.31
C PHE A 339 -6.00 4.10 -6.80
N GLY A 340 -6.62 3.01 -7.24
CA GLY A 340 -7.15 2.86 -8.59
C GLY A 340 -8.14 3.96 -8.96
N GLU A 341 -9.05 4.30 -8.06
CA GLU A 341 -9.98 5.43 -8.21
C GLU A 341 -9.26 6.76 -8.39
N ARG A 342 -8.35 7.09 -7.48
CA ARG A 342 -7.59 8.35 -7.55
C ARG A 342 -6.74 8.43 -8.81
N PHE A 343 -6.15 7.32 -9.23
CA PHE A 343 -5.36 7.23 -10.45
C PHE A 343 -6.21 7.45 -11.70
N LEU A 344 -7.37 6.79 -11.80
CA LEU A 344 -8.29 6.95 -12.92
C LEU A 344 -8.84 8.39 -13.00
N ASN A 345 -9.18 8.99 -11.86
CA ASN A 345 -9.69 10.36 -11.80
C ASN A 345 -8.65 11.39 -12.29
N ASN A 346 -7.36 11.13 -12.09
CA ASN A 346 -6.25 11.98 -12.52
C ASN A 346 -5.50 11.44 -13.75
N TYR A 347 -6.07 10.46 -14.46
CA TYR A 347 -5.36 9.71 -15.50
C TYR A 347 -4.88 10.61 -16.64
N SER A 348 -5.67 11.62 -17.01
CA SER A 348 -5.31 12.56 -18.07
C SER A 348 -4.02 13.32 -17.75
N ASP A 349 -3.86 13.84 -16.53
CA ASP A 349 -2.64 14.52 -16.09
C ASP A 349 -1.46 13.53 -16.03
N ILE A 350 -1.65 12.39 -15.37
CA ILE A 350 -0.59 11.39 -15.15
C ILE A 350 -0.08 10.82 -16.48
N SER A 351 -0.98 10.53 -17.42
CA SER A 351 -0.63 9.92 -18.70
C SER A 351 -0.04 10.94 -19.68
N SER A 352 -0.70 12.10 -19.86
CA SER A 352 -0.26 13.11 -20.84
C SER A 352 1.07 13.77 -20.45
N ASN A 353 1.33 13.92 -19.15
CA ASN A 353 2.54 14.57 -18.65
C ASN A 353 3.64 13.56 -18.27
N ARG A 354 3.55 12.27 -18.60
CA ARG A 354 4.53 11.24 -18.15
C ARG A 354 6.01 11.59 -18.42
N GLY A 355 6.31 12.31 -19.51
CA GLY A 355 7.65 12.74 -19.89
C GLY A 355 8.01 14.17 -19.48
N ARG A 356 7.14 14.86 -18.72
CA ARG A 356 7.35 16.24 -18.28
C ARG A 356 8.46 16.28 -17.24
N ALA A 357 9.51 17.05 -17.50
CA ALA A 357 10.59 17.27 -16.54
C ALA A 357 10.15 18.20 -15.39
N TYR A 358 10.92 18.19 -14.31
CA TYR A 358 10.86 19.18 -13.25
C TYR A 358 11.32 20.54 -13.77
N ASP A 359 10.62 21.62 -13.41
CA ASP A 359 11.01 22.98 -13.76
C ASP A 359 12.01 23.54 -12.72
N TYR A 360 13.29 23.56 -13.07
CA TYR A 360 14.35 24.03 -12.16
C TYR A 360 14.29 25.53 -11.84
N VAL A 361 13.45 26.32 -12.53
CA VAL A 361 13.32 27.77 -12.31
C VAL A 361 12.27 28.09 -11.25
N THR A 362 11.25 27.24 -11.11
CA THR A 362 10.21 27.38 -10.08
C THR A 362 10.56 26.54 -8.85
N ASN A 363 11.41 27.10 -7.99
CA ASN A 363 11.92 26.37 -6.84
C ASN A 363 10.99 26.46 -5.62
N GLY A 364 10.85 25.34 -4.91
CA GLY A 364 10.01 25.16 -3.72
C GLY A 364 9.58 23.70 -3.58
N TRP A 365 9.58 23.17 -2.36
CA TRP A 365 9.10 21.82 -2.08
C TRP A 365 7.58 21.84 -1.85
N ASN A 366 6.91 20.71 -2.06
CA ASN A 366 5.47 20.53 -1.81
C ASN A 366 4.56 21.45 -2.64
N ASN A 367 4.83 21.56 -3.95
CA ASN A 367 4.01 22.29 -4.91
C ASN A 367 3.73 21.41 -6.15
N ASP A 368 3.06 21.98 -7.16
CA ASP A 368 2.70 21.27 -8.39
C ASP A 368 3.86 21.07 -9.40
N ASN A 369 5.03 21.63 -9.10
CA ASN A 369 6.24 21.47 -9.91
C ASN A 369 6.85 20.09 -9.65
N ILE A 370 6.23 19.08 -10.26
CA ILE A 370 6.64 17.68 -10.12
C ILE A 370 6.80 17.08 -11.49
N SER A 371 7.88 16.32 -11.66
CA SER A 371 8.12 15.58 -12.88
C SER A 371 6.98 14.58 -13.13
N GLY A 372 6.65 14.36 -14.39
CA GLY A 372 5.63 13.39 -14.79
C GLY A 372 5.92 11.98 -14.31
N PHE A 373 7.19 11.59 -14.37
CA PHE A 373 7.66 10.31 -13.87
C PHE A 373 7.37 10.16 -12.37
N GLU A 374 7.74 11.15 -11.56
CA GLU A 374 7.52 11.11 -10.12
C GLU A 374 6.03 11.11 -9.77
N LYS A 375 5.21 11.94 -10.42
CA LYS A 375 3.74 11.91 -10.23
C LYS A 375 3.17 10.53 -10.51
N ARG A 376 3.58 9.90 -11.61
CA ARG A 376 3.11 8.57 -12.00
C ARG A 376 3.59 7.50 -11.01
N PHE A 377 4.86 7.54 -10.61
CA PHE A 377 5.43 6.62 -9.62
C PHE A 377 4.67 6.71 -8.29
N LYS A 378 4.48 7.93 -7.75
CA LYS A 378 3.71 8.17 -6.54
C LYS A 378 2.29 7.61 -6.62
N ALA A 379 1.61 7.83 -7.76
CA ALA A 379 0.26 7.34 -7.94
C ALA A 379 0.20 5.79 -7.98
N LEU A 380 1.16 5.12 -8.63
CA LEU A 380 1.23 3.65 -8.70
C LEU A 380 1.68 2.99 -7.39
N SER A 381 2.50 3.69 -6.59
CA SER A 381 2.95 3.24 -5.27
C SER A 381 1.97 3.55 -4.14
N GLY A 382 0.79 4.10 -4.44
CA GLY A 382 -0.24 4.40 -3.44
C GLY A 382 0.03 5.66 -2.60
N ILE A 383 0.94 6.54 -3.02
CA ILE A 383 1.17 7.83 -2.37
C ILE A 383 0.03 8.78 -2.74
N GLY A 384 -0.85 9.04 -1.76
CA GLY A 384 -2.08 9.78 -1.99
C GLY A 384 -1.88 11.27 -2.28
N ASP A 385 -0.86 11.88 -1.69
CA ASP A 385 -0.51 13.28 -1.91
C ASP A 385 0.66 13.36 -2.90
N LEU A 386 0.33 13.65 -4.16
CA LEU A 386 1.32 13.72 -5.22
C LEU A 386 2.29 14.89 -5.02
N SER A 387 1.90 15.93 -4.28
CA SER A 387 2.70 17.14 -4.06
C SER A 387 3.89 16.92 -3.12
N LYS A 388 3.81 15.94 -2.20
CA LYS A 388 4.82 15.70 -1.16
C LYS A 388 6.19 15.32 -1.74
N HIS A 389 7.23 16.09 -1.44
CA HIS A 389 8.62 15.77 -1.82
C HIS A 389 9.43 15.12 -0.68
N SER A 390 8.77 14.85 0.45
CA SER A 390 9.39 14.26 1.63
C SER A 390 8.81 12.88 1.90
N LEU A 391 9.68 11.92 2.23
CA LEU A 391 9.32 10.61 2.78
C LEU A 391 9.25 10.65 4.31
N CYS A 392 9.35 11.83 4.92
CA CYS A 392 9.17 11.98 6.35
C CYS A 392 7.73 11.64 6.72
N ASN A 393 7.59 10.62 7.56
CA ASN A 393 6.32 10.10 8.02
C ASN A 393 5.76 10.85 9.24
N PHE A 394 6.48 11.86 9.72
CA PHE A 394 5.98 12.81 10.70
C PHE A 394 5.08 13.83 10.02
N GLU A 395 3.81 13.84 10.41
CA GLU A 395 2.80 14.75 9.91
C GLU A 395 2.34 15.70 11.02
N VAL A 396 2.21 16.98 10.69
CA VAL A 396 1.56 17.96 11.57
C VAL A 396 0.14 18.16 11.05
N VAL A 397 -0.84 17.80 11.87
CA VAL A 397 -2.26 17.81 11.55
C VAL A 397 -2.95 18.89 12.38
N GLU A 398 -3.91 19.58 11.76
CA GLU A 398 -4.78 20.54 12.45
C GLU A 398 -6.03 19.81 12.97
N LEU A 399 -6.26 19.88 14.28
CA LEU A 399 -7.41 19.32 14.99
C LEU A 399 -8.05 20.43 15.81
N ASP A 400 -9.28 20.80 15.48
CA ASP A 400 -10.09 21.83 16.18
C ASP A 400 -9.33 23.16 16.43
N ALA A 401 -8.69 23.70 15.38
CA ALA A 401 -7.89 24.93 15.42
C ALA A 401 -6.59 24.85 16.25
N LYS A 402 -6.07 23.64 16.49
CA LYS A 402 -4.79 23.36 17.15
C LYS A 402 -3.94 22.42 16.31
N PHE A 403 -2.64 22.35 16.57
CA PHE A 403 -1.72 21.50 15.81
C PHE A 403 -1.16 20.38 16.69
N VAL A 404 -1.19 19.15 16.17
CA VAL A 404 -0.55 17.96 16.77
C VAL A 404 0.39 17.34 15.76
N TYR A 405 1.45 16.68 16.23
CA TYR A 405 2.29 15.86 15.35
C TYR A 405 1.96 14.38 15.54
N GLN A 406 2.02 13.62 14.45
CA GLN A 406 1.79 12.18 14.44
C GLN A 406 2.84 11.49 13.57
N LEU A 407 3.15 10.23 13.89
CA LEU A 407 3.97 9.37 13.04
C LEU A 407 3.07 8.30 12.42
N SER A 408 3.01 8.23 11.10
CA SER A 408 2.25 7.21 10.37
C SER A 408 3.14 6.38 9.47
N LEU A 409 3.23 5.07 9.72
CA LEU A 409 3.98 4.13 8.87
C LEU A 409 3.01 3.19 8.14
N GLY A 410 3.19 3.00 6.83
CA GLY A 410 2.35 2.10 6.04
C GLY A 410 0.84 2.45 6.05
N GLY A 411 0.50 3.70 6.30
CA GLY A 411 -0.89 4.16 6.44
C GLY A 411 -1.56 3.81 7.78
N ARG A 412 -0.78 3.37 8.77
CA ARG A 412 -1.22 3.18 10.16
C ARG A 412 -0.57 4.27 11.02
N GLU A 413 -1.37 4.96 11.81
CA GLU A 413 -0.88 5.90 12.81
C GLU A 413 -0.22 5.09 13.93
N LEU A 414 1.08 5.26 14.14
CA LEU A 414 1.79 4.64 15.24
C LEU A 414 1.51 5.36 16.55
N PHE A 415 1.59 6.69 16.55
CA PHE A 415 1.27 7.53 17.70
C PHE A 415 1.00 8.97 17.24
N ALA A 416 0.33 9.73 18.11
CA ALA A 416 0.12 11.17 17.98
C ALA A 416 0.48 11.88 19.28
N SER A 417 0.87 13.16 19.19
CA SER A 417 1.14 14.00 20.34
C SER A 417 -0.12 14.22 21.16
N LYS A 418 -0.03 14.06 22.48
CA LYS A 418 -1.10 14.40 23.43
C LYS A 418 -1.17 15.90 23.70
N THR A 419 -0.07 16.60 23.48
CA THR A 419 0.04 18.04 23.70
C THR A 419 -0.40 18.82 22.48
N ASP A 420 -1.26 19.79 22.75
CA ASP A 420 -1.76 20.75 21.77
C ASP A 420 -0.71 21.84 21.52
N HIS A 421 -0.34 22.05 20.25
CA HIS A 421 0.53 23.16 19.87
C HIS A 421 -0.28 24.33 19.29
N ILE A 422 0.16 25.54 19.65
CA ILE A 422 -0.50 26.81 19.26
C ILE A 422 -0.27 27.13 17.77
N SER A 423 0.79 26.58 17.15
CA SER A 423 1.06 26.78 15.72
C SER A 423 1.70 25.54 15.08
N ARG A 424 1.59 25.47 13.75
CA ARG A 424 2.18 24.40 12.94
C ARG A 424 3.70 24.33 13.10
N GLU A 425 4.39 25.47 13.19
CA GLU A 425 5.85 25.50 13.36
C GLU A 425 6.25 24.86 14.69
N LYS A 426 5.55 25.17 15.78
CA LYS A 426 5.87 24.60 17.10
C LYS A 426 5.65 23.09 17.16
N ALA A 427 4.59 22.58 16.53
CA ALA A 427 4.37 21.15 16.42
C ALA A 427 5.48 20.48 15.59
N ALA A 428 5.93 21.14 14.50
CA ALA A 428 7.03 20.64 13.68
C ALA A 428 8.37 20.62 14.44
N GLU A 429 8.68 21.65 15.22
CA GLU A 429 9.87 21.69 16.07
C GLU A 429 9.86 20.56 17.11
N ALA A 430 8.71 20.32 17.76
CA ALA A 430 8.55 19.23 18.72
C ALA A 430 8.72 17.85 18.06
N ALA A 431 8.15 17.65 16.87
CA ALA A 431 8.33 16.43 16.09
C ALA A 431 9.80 16.19 15.69
N GLN A 432 10.52 17.24 15.28
CA GLN A 432 11.94 17.16 14.94
C GLN A 432 12.79 16.79 16.15
N GLU A 433 12.49 17.35 17.31
CA GLU A 433 13.22 17.04 18.53
C GLU A 433 12.98 15.59 19.00
N LEU A 434 11.74 15.11 18.92
CA LEU A 434 11.43 13.71 19.15
C LEU A 434 12.18 12.80 18.17
N PHE A 435 12.17 13.13 16.86
CA PHE A 435 12.81 12.33 15.83
C PHE A 435 14.30 12.06 16.10
N ARG A 436 15.03 13.05 16.62
CA ARG A 436 16.45 12.90 17.00
C ARG A 436 16.68 11.91 18.15
N GLN A 437 15.66 11.67 18.97
CA GLN A 437 15.75 10.79 20.15
C GLN A 437 15.17 9.40 19.90
N LEU A 438 14.42 9.18 18.80
CA LEU A 438 13.83 7.87 18.51
C LEU A 438 14.85 6.74 18.36
N ALA A 439 16.11 7.05 18.05
CA ALA A 439 17.18 6.06 18.03
C ALA A 439 17.68 5.65 19.43
N ASP A 440 17.31 6.38 20.49
CA ASP A 440 17.72 6.08 21.85
C ASP A 440 16.78 5.03 22.48
N LYS A 441 17.33 3.89 22.86
CA LYS A 441 16.58 2.82 23.55
C LYS A 441 15.99 3.29 24.89
N SER A 442 16.57 4.30 25.54
CA SER A 442 16.19 4.75 26.88
C SER A 442 14.81 5.41 26.97
N ILE A 443 14.27 5.91 25.84
CA ILE A 443 12.99 6.62 25.83
C ILE A 443 11.78 5.68 25.72
N TYR A 444 12.01 4.40 25.41
CA TYR A 444 10.97 3.38 25.22
C TYR A 444 10.71 2.62 26.50
N ASN A 445 9.46 2.65 26.96
CA ASN A 445 9.00 1.96 28.16
C ASN A 445 7.80 1.06 27.84
N THR A 446 7.59 0.01 28.63
CA THR A 446 6.39 -0.83 28.54
C THR A 446 5.48 -0.54 29.72
N GLN A 447 4.22 -0.24 29.44
CA GLN A 447 3.19 0.05 30.43
C GLN A 447 2.08 -0.99 30.38
N TYR A 448 1.62 -1.46 31.55
CA TYR A 448 0.42 -2.28 31.66
C TYR A 448 -0.82 -1.38 31.77
N ILE A 449 -1.80 -1.62 30.88
CA ILE A 449 -3.06 -0.91 30.84
C ILE A 449 -4.11 -1.76 31.57
N GLU A 450 -4.44 -1.36 32.80
CA GLU A 450 -5.27 -2.17 33.70
C GLU A 450 -6.71 -2.37 33.19
N TYR A 451 -7.30 -1.35 32.56
CA TYR A 451 -8.69 -1.41 32.07
C TYR A 451 -8.85 -2.34 30.85
N ASP A 452 -7.88 -2.35 29.95
CA ASP A 452 -7.90 -3.20 28.75
C ASP A 452 -7.23 -4.57 28.97
N LYS A 453 -6.54 -4.76 30.10
CA LYS A 453 -5.72 -5.95 30.43
C LYS A 453 -4.67 -6.29 29.37
N VAL A 454 -4.04 -5.25 28.81
CA VAL A 454 -3.02 -5.36 27.75
C VAL A 454 -1.80 -4.51 28.10
N TYR A 455 -0.69 -4.77 27.41
CA TYR A 455 0.54 -3.98 27.48
C TYR A 455 0.63 -3.03 26.29
N ALA A 456 1.25 -1.87 26.49
CA ALA A 456 1.55 -0.93 25.42
C ALA A 456 2.96 -0.38 25.56
N VAL A 457 3.53 0.01 24.41
CA VAL A 457 4.82 0.70 24.35
C VAL A 457 4.56 2.20 24.45
N GLU A 458 5.31 2.85 25.33
CA GLU A 458 5.25 4.28 25.60
C GLU A 458 6.61 4.92 25.29
N ILE A 459 6.60 6.01 24.55
CA ILE A 459 7.77 6.79 24.16
C ILE A 459 7.75 8.09 24.97
N THR A 460 8.81 8.32 25.74
CA THR A 460 8.95 9.54 26.52
C THR A 460 9.54 10.63 25.64
N ALA A 461 8.74 11.61 25.28
CA ALA A 461 9.18 12.75 24.49
C ALA A 461 10.07 13.70 25.32
N PRO A 462 10.91 14.53 24.67
CA PRO A 462 11.74 15.53 25.34
C PRO A 462 10.96 16.52 26.23
N SER A 463 9.70 16.81 25.87
CA SER A 463 8.76 17.62 26.66
C SER A 463 8.28 16.93 27.94
N ARG A 464 8.67 15.66 28.17
CA ARG A 464 8.11 14.70 29.13
C ARG A 464 6.68 14.27 28.82
N ASP A 465 6.21 14.53 27.61
CA ASP A 465 4.96 13.95 27.14
C ASP A 465 5.17 12.46 26.86
N CYS A 466 4.24 11.64 27.33
CA CYS A 466 4.30 10.22 27.07
C CYS A 466 3.39 9.86 25.88
N LEU A 467 4.02 9.47 24.78
CA LEU A 467 3.38 9.08 23.53
C LEU A 467 3.17 7.57 23.54
N GLN A 468 1.93 7.12 23.35
CA GLN A 468 1.61 5.71 23.39
C GLN A 468 1.48 5.18 21.96
N LEU A 469 2.11 4.04 21.68
CA LEU A 469 1.83 3.33 20.44
C LEU A 469 0.36 2.90 20.39
N ARG A 470 -0.28 3.03 19.23
CA ARG A 470 -1.69 2.63 19.03
C ARG A 470 -1.89 1.12 19.15
N GLU A 471 -0.88 0.34 18.79
CA GLU A 471 -0.89 -1.12 18.91
C GLU A 471 -0.70 -1.55 20.37
N LYS A 472 -1.51 -2.51 20.80
CA LYS A 472 -1.54 -3.05 22.15
C LYS A 472 -1.25 -4.55 22.10
N PHE A 473 -0.57 -5.06 23.12
CA PHE A 473 -0.02 -6.41 23.17
C PHE A 473 -0.64 -7.21 24.31
N GLN A 474 -0.87 -8.50 24.11
CA GLN A 474 -1.47 -9.36 25.14
C GLN A 474 -0.47 -9.70 26.24
N THR A 475 0.82 -9.75 25.90
CA THR A 475 1.90 -10.11 26.83
C THR A 475 2.92 -9.00 26.96
N LYS A 476 3.59 -8.96 28.11
CA LYS A 476 4.69 -8.02 28.38
C LYS A 476 5.87 -8.27 27.43
N GLU A 477 6.17 -9.53 27.15
CA GLU A 477 7.29 -9.97 26.31
C GLU A 477 7.15 -9.48 24.87
N GLU A 478 5.94 -9.51 24.31
CA GLU A 478 5.65 -8.94 22.98
C GLU A 478 5.89 -7.43 22.93
N ALA A 479 5.39 -6.70 23.93
CA ALA A 479 5.58 -5.25 24.01
C ALA A 479 7.05 -4.87 24.21
N GLU A 480 7.78 -5.60 25.06
CA GLU A 480 9.22 -5.41 25.27
C GLU A 480 9.99 -5.66 23.98
N LYS A 481 9.69 -6.74 23.25
CA LYS A 481 10.33 -7.02 21.96
C LYS A 481 10.14 -5.88 20.96
N VAL A 482 8.93 -5.32 20.87
CA VAL A 482 8.67 -4.16 20.00
C VAL A 482 9.43 -2.92 20.48
N ALA A 483 9.44 -2.64 21.78
CA ALA A 483 10.21 -1.54 22.36
C ALA A 483 11.72 -1.67 22.11
N GLU A 484 12.26 -2.90 22.05
CA GLU A 484 13.67 -3.14 21.74
C GLU A 484 14.03 -2.95 20.26
N GLN A 485 13.09 -3.25 19.35
CA GLN A 485 13.32 -3.15 17.90
C GLN A 485 13.04 -1.76 17.34
N MET A 486 12.14 -0.99 17.96
CA MET A 486 11.77 0.35 17.47
C MET A 486 12.97 1.31 17.27
N PRO A 487 13.96 1.39 18.19
CA PRO A 487 15.12 2.27 17.99
C PRO A 487 15.93 1.97 16.73
N GLU A 488 15.97 0.69 16.30
CA GLU A 488 16.72 0.26 15.12
C GLU A 488 16.16 0.91 13.84
N LEU A 489 14.85 1.17 13.79
CA LEU A 489 14.20 1.83 12.64
C LEU A 489 14.64 3.29 12.44
N PHE A 490 15.15 3.94 13.49
CA PHE A 490 15.55 5.35 13.49
C PHE A 490 17.05 5.54 13.65
N GLY A 491 17.82 4.45 13.76
CA GLY A 491 19.27 4.49 13.84
C GLY A 491 19.92 4.88 12.50
N GLU A 492 21.02 5.62 12.56
CA GLU A 492 21.78 6.01 11.34
C GLU A 492 22.65 4.87 10.79
N ASN A 493 22.99 3.88 11.63
CA ASN A 493 23.89 2.79 11.27
C ASN A 493 23.10 1.53 10.91
N ALA A 494 23.39 0.97 9.75
CA ALA A 494 22.91 -0.35 9.38
C ALA A 494 23.36 -1.39 10.43
N THR A 495 22.41 -2.18 10.92
CA THR A 495 22.69 -3.29 11.82
C THR A 495 23.27 -4.47 11.04
N ALA A 496 23.87 -5.44 11.73
CA ALA A 496 24.36 -6.66 11.07
C ALA A 496 23.23 -7.46 10.37
N SER A 497 21.98 -7.29 10.81
CA SER A 497 20.77 -7.82 10.17
C SER A 497 20.38 -7.07 8.88
N ASP A 498 20.78 -5.81 8.72
CA ASP A 498 20.48 -5.00 7.54
C ASP A 498 21.51 -5.19 6.41
N VAL A 499 22.67 -5.77 6.74
CA VAL A 499 23.78 -5.96 5.80
C VAL A 499 23.80 -7.40 5.31
N PHE A 500 23.54 -7.58 4.03
CA PHE A 500 23.74 -8.86 3.34
C PHE A 500 24.96 -8.76 2.42
N ILE A 501 25.69 -9.87 2.29
CA ILE A 501 26.81 -9.96 1.37
C ILE A 501 26.23 -10.08 -0.05
N ALA A 502 26.39 -9.04 -0.86
CA ALA A 502 25.94 -9.04 -2.25
C ALA A 502 26.89 -9.86 -3.15
N SER A 503 28.21 -9.70 -2.96
CA SER A 503 29.22 -10.45 -3.70
C SER A 503 30.57 -10.42 -2.96
N TYR A 504 31.42 -11.40 -3.28
CA TYR A 504 32.82 -11.47 -2.88
C TYR A 504 33.70 -11.07 -4.07
N GLN A 505 34.75 -10.30 -3.79
CA GLN A 505 35.72 -9.83 -4.77
C GLN A 505 37.14 -10.03 -4.24
N TYR A 506 37.99 -10.67 -5.04
CA TYR A 506 39.42 -10.82 -4.78
C TYR A 506 40.20 -10.03 -5.84
N PHE A 507 41.13 -9.16 -5.42
CA PHE A 507 41.84 -8.25 -6.34
C PHE A 507 43.32 -8.59 -6.52
N PRO A 508 43.68 -9.66 -7.25
CA PRO A 508 45.00 -9.76 -7.86
C PRO A 508 45.35 -8.47 -8.63
N ARG A 509 46.53 -7.92 -8.37
CA ARG A 509 47.02 -6.67 -8.96
C ARG A 509 48.40 -6.88 -9.55
N LEU A 510 48.52 -6.70 -10.87
CA LEU A 510 49.81 -6.71 -11.55
C LEU A 510 50.48 -5.35 -11.37
N ARG A 511 51.67 -5.34 -10.80
CA ARG A 511 52.46 -4.13 -10.55
C ARG A 511 53.69 -4.10 -11.45
N ASN A 512 54.07 -2.91 -11.92
CA ASN A 512 55.34 -2.72 -12.60
C ASN A 512 56.50 -2.57 -11.58
N ASN A 513 57.72 -2.38 -12.09
CA ASN A 513 58.93 -2.22 -11.27
C ASN A 513 58.86 -1.01 -10.30
N ASP A 514 58.10 0.03 -10.66
CA ASP A 514 57.85 1.20 -9.79
C ASP A 514 56.72 0.97 -8.78
N LYS A 515 56.24 -0.28 -8.64
CA LYS A 515 55.13 -0.71 -7.78
C LYS A 515 53.76 -0.12 -8.14
N ARG A 516 53.60 0.49 -9.32
CA ARG A 516 52.32 1.03 -9.80
C ARG A 516 51.47 -0.06 -10.42
N ILE A 517 50.14 0.03 -10.25
CA ILE A 517 49.21 -0.99 -10.73
C ILE A 517 48.97 -0.80 -12.23
N VAL A 518 49.28 -1.82 -13.03
CA VAL A 518 49.08 -1.81 -14.47
C VAL A 518 47.81 -2.56 -14.87
N ARG A 519 47.49 -3.66 -14.19
CA ARG A 519 46.27 -4.45 -14.38
C ARG A 519 45.65 -4.85 -13.05
N ALA A 520 44.32 -4.93 -13.01
CA ALA A 520 43.57 -5.45 -11.87
C ALA A 520 42.48 -6.44 -12.33
N PHE A 521 42.34 -7.54 -11.60
CA PHE A 521 41.27 -8.51 -11.79
C PHE A 521 39.95 -7.96 -11.23
N ILE A 522 38.83 -8.20 -11.94
CA ILE A 522 37.54 -7.51 -11.69
C ILE A 522 36.32 -8.44 -11.60
N LYS A 523 36.50 -9.76 -11.53
CA LYS A 523 35.37 -10.69 -11.41
C LYS A 523 34.82 -10.69 -9.97
N GLU A 524 33.52 -10.94 -9.84
CA GLU A 524 32.82 -11.12 -8.56
C GLU A 524 32.00 -12.42 -8.58
N SER A 525 31.73 -12.99 -7.40
CA SER A 525 30.81 -14.13 -7.23
C SER A 525 30.09 -14.04 -5.88
N GLU A 526 28.93 -14.67 -5.76
CA GLU A 526 28.23 -14.87 -4.49
C GLU A 526 28.94 -15.89 -3.58
N ASN A 527 29.84 -16.71 -4.12
CA ASN A 527 30.60 -17.72 -3.37
C ASN A 527 32.07 -17.31 -3.20
N GLU A 528 32.51 -17.15 -1.95
CA GLU A 528 33.87 -16.72 -1.60
C GLU A 528 34.95 -17.68 -2.12
N ASP A 529 34.78 -18.99 -1.92
CA ASP A 529 35.78 -19.99 -2.31
C ASP A 529 35.93 -20.08 -3.83
N GLU A 530 34.81 -19.94 -4.55
CA GLU A 530 34.81 -19.92 -6.01
C GLU A 530 35.58 -18.72 -6.55
N ILE A 531 35.29 -17.50 -6.07
CA ILE A 531 35.97 -16.31 -6.56
C ILE A 531 37.43 -16.29 -6.13
N ARG A 532 37.77 -16.83 -4.96
CA ARG A 532 39.16 -16.97 -4.50
C ARG A 532 39.94 -17.90 -5.42
N LYS A 533 39.37 -19.04 -5.78
CA LYS A 533 39.99 -19.99 -6.73
C LYS A 533 40.13 -19.35 -8.12
N ALA A 534 39.08 -18.73 -8.63
CA ALA A 534 39.09 -18.06 -9.93
C ALA A 534 40.13 -16.92 -10.00
N ALA A 535 40.27 -16.15 -8.92
CA ALA A 535 41.26 -15.09 -8.82
C ALA A 535 42.70 -15.62 -8.85
N LEU A 536 42.97 -16.77 -8.20
CA LEU A 536 44.28 -17.42 -8.22
C LEU A 536 44.60 -18.03 -9.60
N GLU A 537 43.62 -18.71 -10.23
CA GLU A 537 43.77 -19.30 -11.58
C GLU A 537 43.94 -18.25 -12.69
N ALA A 538 43.46 -17.02 -12.45
CA ALA A 538 43.59 -15.91 -13.39
C ALA A 538 44.96 -15.21 -13.35
N ILE A 539 45.79 -15.45 -12.32
CA ILE A 539 47.10 -14.80 -12.15
C ILE A 539 48.04 -15.01 -13.36
N PRO A 540 48.17 -16.22 -13.94
CA PRO A 540 48.95 -16.43 -15.16
C PRO A 540 48.38 -15.75 -16.42
N GLN A 541 47.10 -15.38 -16.39
CA GLN A 541 46.31 -14.94 -17.56
C GLN A 541 46.12 -13.42 -17.59
N THR A 542 47.13 -12.66 -17.17
CA THR A 542 47.09 -11.19 -17.05
C THR A 542 46.90 -10.45 -18.38
N GLU A 543 47.02 -11.14 -19.51
CA GLU A 543 46.77 -10.64 -20.86
C GLU A 543 45.28 -10.66 -21.24
N ASP A 544 44.45 -11.46 -20.56
CA ASP A 544 43.02 -11.57 -20.84
C ASP A 544 42.25 -10.33 -20.37
N ARG A 545 41.87 -9.48 -21.35
CA ARG A 545 41.16 -8.22 -21.12
C ARG A 545 39.70 -8.39 -20.68
N THR A 546 39.15 -9.60 -20.74
CA THR A 546 37.78 -9.86 -20.26
C THR A 546 37.73 -9.93 -18.73
N ILE A 547 38.81 -10.38 -18.10
CA ILE A 547 38.92 -10.56 -16.65
C ILE A 547 39.93 -9.59 -15.98
N TRP A 548 40.85 -8.99 -16.75
CA TRP A 548 41.83 -7.99 -16.28
C TRP A 548 41.64 -6.61 -16.93
N LYS A 549 41.29 -5.61 -16.12
CA LYS A 549 41.18 -4.20 -16.55
C LYS A 549 42.45 -3.40 -16.27
N GLU A 550 42.59 -2.26 -16.95
CA GLU A 550 43.69 -1.31 -16.70
C GLU A 550 43.62 -0.76 -15.27
N GLY A 551 44.79 -0.60 -14.66
CA GLY A 551 44.95 -0.08 -13.30
C GLY A 551 45.16 1.43 -13.26
N GLU A 552 46.11 1.88 -12.44
CA GLU A 552 46.49 3.29 -12.28
C GLU A 552 47.17 3.85 -13.53
N LEU A 553 47.86 2.99 -14.27
CA LEU A 553 48.54 3.36 -15.51
C LEU A 553 47.72 2.87 -16.72
N THR A 554 47.28 3.83 -17.55
CA THR A 554 46.52 3.55 -18.77
C THR A 554 47.43 3.46 -19.99
N ASN A 555 47.03 2.68 -21.00
CA ASN A 555 47.74 2.51 -22.27
C ASN A 555 49.18 1.93 -22.18
N ILE A 556 49.55 1.24 -21.10
CA ILE A 556 50.81 0.49 -21.07
C ILE A 556 50.70 -0.72 -21.99
N ARG A 557 51.59 -0.78 -22.99
CA ARG A 557 51.79 -1.98 -23.81
C ARG A 557 52.57 -3.00 -22.98
N ILE A 558 51.84 -3.90 -22.34
CA ILE A 558 52.40 -5.12 -21.76
C ILE A 558 52.66 -6.10 -22.92
N GLY A 559 53.87 -6.62 -23.01
CA GLY A 559 54.22 -7.67 -23.94
C GLY A 559 53.77 -9.05 -23.50
N LYS A 560 54.47 -10.09 -23.98
CA LYS A 560 54.19 -11.47 -23.57
C LYS A 560 54.87 -11.74 -22.24
N LEU A 561 54.09 -11.99 -21.19
CA LEU A 561 54.63 -12.17 -19.84
C LEU A 561 55.00 -13.63 -19.57
N LEU A 562 56.27 -13.88 -19.31
CA LEU A 562 56.75 -15.14 -18.72
C LEU A 562 56.63 -15.10 -17.21
N HIS A 563 56.37 -16.26 -16.62
CA HIS A 563 56.30 -16.47 -15.18
C HIS A 563 56.79 -17.88 -14.84
N ASP A 564 57.12 -18.10 -13.57
CA ASP A 564 57.38 -19.43 -13.03
C ASP A 564 56.06 -20.22 -12.95
N GLN A 565 56.04 -21.43 -13.50
CA GLN A 565 54.88 -22.33 -13.50
C GLN A 565 54.51 -22.82 -12.09
N GLN A 566 55.48 -22.87 -11.16
CA GLN A 566 55.23 -23.31 -9.79
C GLN A 566 54.72 -22.15 -8.91
N ASN A 567 55.22 -20.93 -9.13
CA ASN A 567 54.79 -19.74 -8.39
C ASN A 567 54.65 -18.51 -9.32
N PRO A 568 53.48 -18.29 -9.95
CA PRO A 568 53.26 -17.21 -10.92
C PRO A 568 53.06 -15.84 -10.25
N THR A 569 53.93 -15.44 -9.32
CA THR A 569 53.83 -14.15 -8.60
C THR A 569 54.75 -13.07 -9.15
N ILE A 570 55.77 -13.49 -9.92
CA ILE A 570 56.73 -12.62 -10.60
C ILE A 570 56.55 -12.84 -12.09
N PHE A 571 56.59 -11.75 -12.86
CA PHE A 571 56.43 -11.76 -14.31
C PHE A 571 57.60 -11.04 -14.98
N LEU A 572 58.03 -11.55 -16.13
CA LEU A 572 59.08 -11.01 -16.96
C LEU A 572 58.53 -10.78 -18.36
N ASP A 573 58.66 -9.56 -18.88
CA ASP A 573 58.19 -9.24 -20.23
C ASP A 573 59.20 -9.72 -21.26
N LEU A 574 58.81 -10.72 -22.08
CA LEU A 574 59.65 -11.25 -23.15
C LEU A 574 60.07 -10.19 -24.16
N ASN A 575 59.23 -9.17 -24.35
CA ASN A 575 59.57 -8.11 -25.28
C ASN A 575 60.79 -7.32 -24.80
N ASP A 576 61.20 -7.39 -23.53
CA ASP A 576 62.42 -6.71 -23.06
C ASP A 576 63.72 -7.45 -23.41
N PHE A 577 63.63 -8.60 -24.06
CA PHE A 577 64.77 -9.44 -24.46
C PHE A 577 64.82 -9.64 -25.97
N LYS A 578 66.04 -9.71 -26.50
CA LYS A 578 66.34 -10.12 -27.87
C LYS A 578 66.97 -11.50 -27.82
N ILE A 579 66.26 -12.48 -28.36
CA ILE A 579 66.71 -13.88 -28.46
C ILE A 579 67.03 -14.15 -29.93
N ASP A 580 68.26 -14.54 -30.21
CA ASP A 580 68.74 -14.86 -31.55
C ASP A 580 69.13 -16.34 -31.61
N VAL A 581 68.28 -17.14 -32.26
CA VAL A 581 68.51 -18.58 -32.45
C VAL A 581 69.16 -18.78 -33.82
N ASN A 582 70.30 -19.46 -33.85
CA ASN A 582 71.05 -19.71 -35.08
C ASN A 582 71.71 -21.09 -35.08
N ASN A 583 72.17 -21.54 -36.25
CA ASN A 583 72.85 -22.83 -36.43
C ASN A 583 74.31 -22.65 -36.87
N THR A 584 74.97 -21.57 -36.41
CA THR A 584 76.35 -21.23 -36.83
C THR A 584 77.43 -21.99 -36.06
N ILE A 585 77.10 -23.17 -35.52
CA ILE A 585 78.04 -23.98 -34.74
C ILE A 585 79.08 -24.57 -35.70
N VAL A 586 80.36 -24.32 -35.42
CA VAL A 586 81.49 -24.80 -36.24
C VAL A 586 81.50 -26.33 -36.23
N ASP A 587 81.56 -26.94 -37.42
CA ASP A 587 81.54 -28.39 -37.67
C ASP A 587 80.23 -29.14 -37.33
N LYS A 588 79.12 -28.44 -37.00
CA LYS A 588 77.79 -29.05 -36.71
C LYS A 588 76.60 -28.19 -37.20
N PRO A 589 76.39 -28.02 -38.53
CA PRO A 589 75.34 -27.15 -39.08
C PRO A 589 73.90 -27.64 -38.84
N GLU A 590 73.72 -28.91 -38.46
CA GLU A 590 72.45 -29.52 -38.09
C GLU A 590 71.96 -29.18 -36.67
N LEU A 591 72.82 -28.58 -35.84
CA LEU A 591 72.49 -28.19 -34.46
C LEU A 591 72.32 -26.68 -34.31
N PHE A 592 71.49 -26.29 -33.35
CA PHE A 592 71.13 -24.92 -33.04
C PHE A 592 71.72 -24.47 -31.69
N THR A 593 71.99 -23.19 -31.57
CA THR A 593 72.34 -22.48 -30.33
C THR A 593 71.55 -21.17 -30.26
N TYR A 594 71.61 -20.46 -29.14
CA TYR A 594 71.00 -19.15 -29.01
C TYR A 594 71.89 -18.16 -28.26
N GLU A 595 71.70 -16.89 -28.60
CA GLU A 595 72.18 -15.75 -27.84
C GLU A 595 71.00 -14.96 -27.29
N LEU A 596 71.04 -14.66 -25.98
CA LEU A 596 70.02 -13.87 -25.31
C LEU A 596 70.64 -12.57 -24.81
N LEU A 597 70.10 -11.45 -25.27
CA LEU A 597 70.51 -10.11 -24.86
C LEU A 597 69.31 -9.37 -24.27
N ASP A 598 69.53 -8.60 -23.21
CA ASP A 598 68.53 -7.63 -22.79
C ASP A 598 68.49 -6.44 -23.75
N LYS A 599 67.33 -5.77 -23.88
CA LYS A 599 67.19 -4.60 -24.76
C LYS A 599 68.14 -3.44 -24.45
N ARG A 600 68.65 -3.36 -23.22
CA ARG A 600 69.61 -2.32 -22.82
C ARG A 600 71.06 -2.73 -23.06
N ASN A 601 71.30 -3.93 -23.62
CA ASN A 601 72.61 -4.52 -23.87
C ASN A 601 73.53 -4.51 -22.63
N GLN A 602 72.95 -4.68 -21.45
CA GLN A 602 73.68 -4.78 -20.18
C GLN A 602 74.30 -6.15 -19.98
N PHE A 603 73.66 -7.21 -20.49
CA PHE A 603 74.18 -8.56 -20.40
C PHE A 603 73.84 -9.39 -21.64
N LYS A 604 74.63 -10.45 -21.83
CA LYS A 604 74.47 -11.42 -22.90
C LYS A 604 74.70 -12.81 -22.34
N PHE A 605 73.74 -13.70 -22.56
CA PHE A 605 73.87 -15.13 -22.34
C PHE A 605 74.04 -15.84 -23.68
N SER A 606 74.84 -16.91 -23.66
CA SER A 606 75.03 -17.79 -24.81
C SER A 606 74.83 -19.21 -24.33
N ALA A 607 74.09 -20.01 -25.10
CA ALA A 607 73.80 -21.38 -24.71
C ALA A 607 75.08 -22.22 -24.68
N ILE A 608 75.26 -22.99 -23.60
CA ILE A 608 76.34 -24.00 -23.50
C ILE A 608 75.92 -25.29 -24.21
N ASN A 609 74.62 -25.60 -24.19
CA ASN A 609 74.05 -26.77 -24.83
C ASN A 609 73.78 -26.51 -26.32
N GLU A 610 73.75 -27.59 -27.09
CA GLU A 610 73.43 -27.62 -28.52
C GLU A 610 72.07 -28.30 -28.70
N PHE A 611 71.21 -27.80 -29.59
CA PHE A 611 69.83 -28.26 -29.72
C PHE A 611 69.55 -28.83 -31.11
N GLU A 612 68.68 -29.84 -31.19
CA GLU A 612 68.35 -30.52 -32.46
C GLU A 612 67.53 -29.65 -33.43
N ASN A 613 66.86 -28.61 -32.93
CA ASN A 613 66.06 -27.69 -33.74
C ASN A 613 65.94 -26.31 -33.08
N ASP A 614 65.49 -25.33 -33.87
CA ASP A 614 65.26 -23.94 -33.46
C ASP A 614 64.25 -23.81 -32.32
N ARG A 615 63.19 -24.63 -32.34
CA ARG A 615 62.16 -24.64 -31.29
C ARG A 615 62.72 -25.08 -29.94
N ALA A 616 63.53 -26.12 -29.89
CA ALA A 616 64.16 -26.61 -28.66
C ALA A 616 65.13 -25.57 -28.08
N ALA A 617 65.90 -24.87 -28.94
CA ALA A 617 66.74 -23.76 -28.53
C ALA A 617 65.93 -22.58 -27.97
N LEU A 618 64.79 -22.26 -28.59
CA LEU A 618 63.89 -21.22 -28.11
C LEU A 618 63.23 -21.59 -26.78
N GLU A 619 62.77 -22.83 -26.61
CA GLU A 619 62.21 -23.34 -25.36
C GLU A 619 63.22 -23.29 -24.21
N ASP A 620 64.49 -23.65 -24.46
CA ASP A 620 65.57 -23.52 -23.48
C ASP A 620 65.89 -22.05 -23.14
N SER A 621 65.86 -21.15 -24.13
CA SER A 621 66.06 -19.71 -23.88
C SER A 621 64.97 -19.09 -22.98
N HIS A 622 63.72 -19.57 -23.08
CA HIS A 622 62.65 -19.17 -22.17
C HIS A 622 62.84 -19.78 -20.78
N LEU A 623 63.30 -21.04 -20.70
CA LEU A 623 63.64 -21.68 -19.43
C LEU A 623 64.75 -20.91 -18.70
N LEU A 624 65.79 -20.47 -19.42
CA LEU A 624 66.83 -19.60 -18.88
C LEU A 624 66.24 -18.31 -18.27
N LEU A 625 65.34 -17.64 -19.00
CA LEU A 625 64.66 -16.43 -18.48
C LEU A 625 63.81 -16.71 -17.24
N GLN A 626 63.17 -17.88 -17.16
CA GLN A 626 62.42 -18.30 -15.96
C GLN A 626 63.36 -18.57 -14.78
N LEU A 627 64.49 -19.24 -15.00
CA LEU A 627 65.48 -19.51 -13.96
C LEU A 627 66.11 -18.23 -13.43
N LEU A 628 66.32 -17.22 -14.29
CA LEU A 628 66.81 -15.89 -13.92
C LEU A 628 65.85 -15.11 -13.01
N MET A 629 64.60 -15.55 -12.84
CA MET A 629 63.64 -14.92 -11.93
C MET A 629 63.91 -15.26 -10.46
N ASP A 630 64.67 -16.31 -10.16
CA ASP A 630 65.14 -16.66 -8.81
C ASP A 630 66.66 -16.52 -8.73
N GLU A 631 67.13 -15.60 -7.89
CA GLU A 631 68.56 -15.32 -7.69
C GLU A 631 69.36 -16.56 -7.26
N LYS A 632 68.72 -17.56 -6.65
CA LYS A 632 69.40 -18.80 -6.23
C LYS A 632 69.94 -19.63 -7.40
N ASN A 633 69.38 -19.47 -8.59
CA ASN A 633 69.82 -20.20 -9.78
C ASN A 633 71.05 -19.56 -10.43
N ILE A 634 71.48 -18.38 -9.96
CA ILE A 634 72.60 -17.63 -10.52
C ILE A 634 73.86 -17.90 -9.72
N VAL A 635 74.88 -18.47 -10.36
CA VAL A 635 76.20 -18.72 -9.79
C VAL A 635 77.23 -17.84 -10.48
N ILE A 636 78.05 -17.15 -9.68
CA ILE A 636 79.16 -16.32 -10.18
C ILE A 636 80.42 -17.19 -10.21
N ILE A 637 80.99 -17.39 -11.40
CA ILE A 637 82.21 -18.18 -11.60
C ILE A 637 83.33 -17.29 -12.09
N GLN A 638 84.50 -17.41 -11.47
CA GLN A 638 85.69 -16.69 -11.90
C GLN A 638 86.48 -17.51 -12.93
N ASP A 639 86.60 -16.97 -14.15
CA ASP A 639 87.52 -17.49 -15.14
C ASP A 639 88.95 -17.06 -14.77
N LYS A 640 89.73 -18.04 -14.29
CA LYS A 640 91.11 -17.84 -13.83
C LYS A 640 92.09 -17.54 -14.97
N ALA A 641 91.76 -17.87 -16.22
CA ALA A 641 92.62 -17.63 -17.37
C ALA A 641 92.50 -16.18 -17.89
N PHE A 642 91.30 -15.59 -17.83
CA PHE A 642 91.04 -14.25 -18.35
C PHE A 642 90.79 -13.17 -17.27
N GLN A 643 90.84 -13.54 -15.98
CA GLN A 643 90.50 -12.67 -14.84
C GLN A 643 89.11 -12.00 -14.97
N LYS A 644 88.14 -12.70 -15.56
CA LYS A 644 86.76 -12.23 -15.72
C LYS A 644 85.81 -13.07 -14.88
N PHE A 645 84.70 -12.47 -14.47
CA PHE A 645 83.61 -13.18 -13.81
C PHE A 645 82.51 -13.45 -14.84
N HIS A 646 81.99 -14.68 -14.83
CA HIS A 646 80.87 -15.11 -15.65
C HIS A 646 79.69 -15.47 -14.75
N LEU A 647 78.50 -15.10 -15.19
CA LEU A 647 77.25 -15.56 -14.59
C LEU A 647 76.89 -16.87 -15.26
N GLN A 648 76.80 -17.95 -14.49
CA GLN A 648 76.26 -19.22 -14.93
C GLN A 648 74.91 -19.41 -14.25
N VAL A 649 73.89 -19.75 -15.05
CA VAL A 649 72.58 -20.16 -14.52
C VAL A 649 72.57 -21.69 -14.52
N ALA A 650 72.32 -22.27 -13.34
CA ALA A 650 72.40 -23.72 -13.11
C ALA A 650 71.13 -24.46 -13.56
#